data_AF-A0A8I2YL37-F1
#
_entry.id   AF-A0A8I2YL37-F1
#
_cell.length_a   1.000
_cell.length_b   1.000
_cell.length_c   1.000
_cell.angle_alpha   90.00
_cell.angle_beta   90.00
_cell.angle_gamma   90.00
#
_symmetry.space_group_name_H-M   'P 1'
#
loop_
_entity.id
_entity.type
_entity.pdbx_description
1 polymer ?
#
loop_
_entity_poly.entity_id
_entity_poly.type
_entity_poly.pdbx_seq_one_letter_code
_entity_poly.pdbx_strand_id
1 'polypeptide(L)'
;MNTTQSIVAKRITIKDIELRTEKRRRFHVARQLYVEFSLGDTLRSTDSAKETNIRTSWDKALYFDGDDRSVLLVRLYEKYPIGNPKLVGSFSDTIGYILGKLKDGVLEATLRKDSPDGPDLSGIAIKFTLTAEPREEANVDERQATDAVTLAEPTVSSHGSPAIVDTLVPVVNVDTDIITTVQTHETTLGVLLRRMEIFNRIVDGIAEIHPYASLAWSVISAASKVFQAQKNCDDRIIRLAGVMSDVFTFVEDVEPLERIEAHVKTITLLLQQVTECGYFIIEYPKANFRIRTAKYKMFNIDARITDYKIKLQEFKTALLEGVSVQTDITVVRMMNVVEHVVKAIDLNDMPYALGARDAQEKGCLPGTRASFLAEICDIFNNVDEGAPQVCLLTGVAGSGKSAVAHSIARLYDGQKRLGSSYCFARSNASRNPENLFSTIARDLSDLDPQYKSVFWGIVKENRALSASTSPSRQLEKFIIEPSQHLHTIGPLVIVIDALDESGDSAGRRQLLQALSTQITNNNLPTNLRFLITTRPESDILAALPPGPQIVRKQMSDIPDNVVDGDIYKFIRHSLHQYTELESSWPNEEWCRLLVRHSEHLFQWASTACSFIKGFGIGLNPRKRLEILLQTNNSNGVSPLDELYRSILWQLFASESSQRRFRDVMTVVLALKEPLPLPSLSTLFGGYLDIRDVIPVLASLLDGVLDEQRPIDHFTPRSVTFYWTRLVAWPSMSVPYLKIHSSSAVRYSHAAEHAPVQHL
;
A
#
# COMPACT_ATOMS: atom_id res chain seq x y z
N MET A 1 34.12 -45.04 -43.38
CA MET A 1 34.46 -43.64 -43.69
C MET A 1 33.29 -42.77 -43.25
N ASN A 2 33.29 -42.33 -41.98
CA ASN A 2 32.34 -41.34 -41.49
C ASN A 2 33.11 -40.02 -41.38
N THR A 3 32.89 -39.14 -42.34
CA THR A 3 33.47 -37.79 -42.36
C THR A 3 32.71 -36.96 -41.33
N THR A 4 33.30 -36.76 -40.15
CA THR A 4 32.82 -35.79 -39.17
C THR A 4 33.04 -34.40 -39.77
N GLN A 5 32.02 -33.84 -40.43
CA GLN A 5 32.03 -32.43 -40.81
C GLN A 5 32.07 -31.59 -39.53
N SER A 6 33.20 -30.92 -39.31
CA SER A 6 33.36 -29.85 -38.32
C SER A 6 32.20 -28.85 -38.47
N ILE A 7 31.46 -28.62 -37.39
CA ILE A 7 30.45 -27.55 -37.30
C ILE A 7 31.22 -26.26 -37.08
N VAL A 8 31.60 -25.59 -38.17
CA VAL A 8 32.32 -24.31 -38.10
C VAL A 8 31.31 -23.22 -37.76
N ALA A 9 31.49 -22.55 -36.61
CA ALA A 9 30.70 -21.39 -36.24
C ALA A 9 30.97 -20.23 -37.20
N LYS A 10 29.90 -19.62 -37.72
CA LYS A 10 29.92 -18.51 -38.66
C LYS A 10 29.30 -17.27 -38.02
N ARG A 11 29.89 -16.11 -38.33
CA ARG A 11 29.26 -14.81 -38.07
C ARG A 11 28.32 -14.50 -39.23
N ILE A 12 27.04 -14.36 -38.92
CA ILE A 12 25.99 -14.12 -39.89
C ILE A 12 25.57 -12.66 -39.81
N THR A 13 25.64 -11.96 -40.93
CA THR A 13 25.25 -10.55 -41.04
C THR A 13 24.07 -10.42 -41.98
N ILE A 14 23.00 -9.79 -41.50
CA ILE A 14 21.77 -9.47 -42.25
C ILE A 14 21.69 -7.95 -42.41
N LYS A 15 21.54 -7.46 -43.64
CA LYS A 15 21.45 -6.03 -43.96
C LYS A 15 20.59 -5.79 -45.20
N ASP A 16 20.40 -4.53 -45.59
CA ASP A 16 19.59 -4.13 -46.75
C ASP A 16 18.17 -4.70 -46.70
N ILE A 17 17.54 -4.62 -45.51
CA ILE A 17 16.24 -5.25 -45.26
C ILE A 17 15.15 -4.39 -45.89
N GLU A 18 14.32 -5.00 -46.74
CA GLU A 18 13.27 -4.34 -47.51
C GLU A 18 12.00 -5.19 -47.54
N LEU A 19 10.84 -4.55 -47.41
CA LEU A 19 9.53 -5.14 -47.64
C LEU A 19 8.96 -4.63 -48.96
N ARG A 20 8.52 -5.55 -49.82
CA ARG A 20 7.85 -5.27 -51.09
C ARG A 20 6.40 -5.73 -51.05
N THR A 21 5.50 -4.89 -51.55
CA THR A 21 4.06 -5.14 -51.63
C THR A 21 3.56 -4.92 -53.07
N GLU A 22 2.98 -5.96 -53.68
CA GLU A 22 2.59 -5.92 -55.12
C GLU A 22 1.18 -5.33 -55.38
N LYS A 23 0.32 -5.20 -54.36
CA LYS A 23 -1.08 -4.73 -54.53
C LYS A 23 -1.29 -3.30 -54.01
N ARG A 24 -1.63 -2.36 -54.91
CA ARG A 24 -2.16 -1.02 -54.56
C ARG A 24 -3.51 -1.15 -53.82
N ARG A 25 -3.55 -0.86 -52.51
CA ARG A 25 -4.81 -0.73 -51.76
C ARG A 25 -5.34 0.71 -51.85
N ARG A 26 -6.59 0.87 -52.27
CA ARG A 26 -7.21 2.17 -52.65
C ARG A 26 -7.50 3.14 -51.48
N PHE A 27 -7.29 2.76 -50.22
CA PHE A 27 -7.42 3.61 -49.04
C PHE A 27 -6.41 3.15 -47.97
N HIS A 28 -5.66 4.05 -47.32
CA HIS A 28 -4.64 3.69 -46.32
C HIS A 28 -4.68 4.59 -45.08
N VAL A 29 -4.73 3.96 -43.91
CA VAL A 29 -4.16 4.48 -42.65
C VAL A 29 -2.72 3.99 -42.61
N ALA A 30 -1.75 4.87 -42.36
CA ALA A 30 -0.33 4.50 -42.34
C ALA A 30 -0.04 3.53 -41.20
N ARG A 31 0.37 2.29 -41.53
CA ARG A 31 0.77 1.27 -40.56
C ARG A 31 2.22 1.45 -40.15
N GLN A 32 2.53 1.09 -38.91
CA GLN A 32 3.90 1.08 -38.41
C GLN A 32 4.37 -0.38 -38.34
N LEU A 33 5.42 -0.72 -39.07
CA LEU A 33 5.92 -2.10 -39.24
C LEU A 33 7.32 -2.27 -38.68
N TYR A 34 7.63 -3.44 -38.15
CA TYR A 34 9.01 -3.85 -37.85
C TYR A 34 9.19 -5.35 -38.12
N VAL A 35 10.43 -5.76 -38.33
CA VAL A 35 10.79 -7.15 -38.64
C VAL A 35 11.64 -7.71 -37.52
N GLU A 36 11.33 -8.92 -37.07
CA GLU A 36 12.13 -9.70 -36.14
C GLU A 36 12.86 -10.82 -36.87
N PHE A 37 14.14 -10.98 -36.56
CA PHE A 37 15.00 -12.07 -37.01
C PHE A 37 15.46 -12.86 -35.78
N SER A 38 15.24 -14.17 -35.78
CA SER A 38 15.69 -15.08 -34.73
C SER A 38 16.54 -16.19 -35.32
N LEU A 39 17.69 -16.45 -34.69
CA LEU A 39 18.57 -17.57 -34.98
C LEU A 39 18.93 -18.26 -33.65
N GLY A 40 18.40 -19.46 -33.43
CA GLY A 40 18.48 -20.13 -32.12
C GLY A 40 17.79 -19.30 -31.02
N ASP A 41 18.48 -19.07 -29.90
CA ASP A 41 17.99 -18.25 -28.77
C ASP A 41 18.20 -16.74 -28.96
N THR A 42 18.87 -16.32 -30.05
CA THR A 42 19.17 -14.91 -30.30
C THR A 42 18.08 -14.28 -31.16
N LEU A 43 17.35 -13.32 -30.59
CA LEU A 43 16.38 -12.47 -31.28
C LEU A 43 16.97 -11.06 -31.51
N ARG A 44 16.76 -10.51 -32.71
CA ARG A 44 17.02 -9.12 -33.04
C ARG A 44 15.88 -8.56 -33.86
N SER A 45 15.55 -7.29 -33.67
CA SER A 45 14.49 -6.60 -34.40
C SER A 45 15.02 -5.36 -35.11
N THR A 46 14.35 -4.98 -36.20
CA THR A 46 14.53 -3.67 -36.83
C THR A 46 13.79 -2.60 -36.04
N ASP A 47 14.14 -1.34 -36.28
CA ASP A 47 13.32 -0.23 -35.83
C ASP A 47 11.95 -0.23 -36.54
N SER A 48 11.01 0.53 -35.99
CA SER A 48 9.67 0.66 -36.55
C SER A 48 9.66 1.65 -37.73
N ALA A 49 9.23 1.22 -38.92
CA ALA A 49 9.11 2.05 -40.11
C ALA A 49 7.65 2.20 -40.56
N LYS A 50 7.29 3.35 -41.12
CA LYS A 50 5.94 3.54 -41.69
C LYS A 50 5.84 2.81 -43.02
N GLU A 51 4.79 2.01 -43.20
CA GLU A 51 4.53 1.30 -44.45
C GLU A 51 4.29 2.30 -45.58
N THR A 52 5.03 2.17 -46.69
CA THR A 52 4.78 2.92 -47.92
C THR A 52 4.14 2.03 -48.99
N ASN A 53 3.50 2.64 -49.99
CA ASN A 53 2.77 1.94 -51.04
C ASN A 53 3.64 1.08 -51.98
N ILE A 54 4.97 1.12 -51.87
CA ILE A 54 5.89 0.47 -52.82
C ILE A 54 7.04 -0.26 -52.11
N ARG A 55 7.65 0.36 -51.08
CA ARG A 55 8.85 -0.18 -50.41
C ARG A 55 9.00 0.38 -49.00
N THR A 56 9.22 -0.51 -48.03
CA THR A 56 9.61 -0.14 -46.66
C THR A 56 11.01 -0.73 -46.41
N SER A 57 12.00 0.08 -46.03
CA SER A 57 13.38 -0.38 -45.82
C SER A 57 13.91 -0.04 -44.44
N TRP A 58 14.88 -0.82 -43.98
CA TRP A 58 15.57 -0.64 -42.71
C TRP A 58 17.09 -0.69 -42.91
N ASP A 59 17.78 0.34 -42.42
CA ASP A 59 19.21 0.56 -42.73
C ASP A 59 20.17 -0.12 -41.73
N LYS A 60 19.64 -0.65 -40.62
CA LYS A 60 20.45 -1.24 -39.54
C LYS A 60 20.81 -2.69 -39.86
N ALA A 61 22.12 -2.99 -39.90
CA ALA A 61 22.62 -4.35 -40.00
C ALA A 61 22.43 -5.11 -38.67
N LEU A 62 22.04 -6.38 -38.77
CA LEU A 62 21.85 -7.30 -37.65
C LEU A 62 22.89 -8.42 -37.71
N TYR A 63 23.45 -8.77 -36.55
CA TYR A 63 24.53 -9.76 -36.43
C TYR A 63 24.09 -10.93 -35.55
N PHE A 64 24.41 -12.13 -35.99
CA PHE A 64 24.11 -13.39 -35.31
C PHE A 64 25.31 -14.33 -35.35
N ASP A 65 25.42 -15.20 -34.35
CA ASP A 65 26.34 -16.33 -34.37
C ASP A 65 25.53 -17.60 -34.65
N GLY A 66 25.99 -18.42 -35.59
CA GLY A 66 25.32 -19.68 -35.92
C GLY A 66 26.11 -20.54 -36.90
N ASP A 67 25.52 -21.65 -37.31
CA ASP A 67 26.09 -22.60 -38.27
C ASP A 67 25.12 -22.85 -39.44
N ASP A 68 25.52 -23.68 -40.40
CA ASP A 68 24.70 -24.00 -41.58
C ASP A 68 23.39 -24.74 -41.23
N ARG A 69 23.28 -25.33 -40.04
CA ARG A 69 22.07 -26.04 -39.57
C ARG A 69 21.14 -25.14 -38.77
N SER A 70 21.60 -23.96 -38.38
CA SER A 70 20.82 -23.00 -37.61
C SER A 70 19.62 -22.50 -38.42
N VAL A 71 18.44 -22.46 -37.80
CA VAL A 71 17.19 -22.02 -38.46
C VAL A 71 17.01 -20.53 -38.25
N LEU A 72 17.05 -19.77 -39.34
CA LEU A 72 16.70 -18.36 -39.35
C LEU A 72 15.19 -18.23 -39.51
N LEU A 73 14.54 -17.61 -38.53
CA LEU A 73 13.12 -17.31 -38.55
C LEU A 73 12.92 -15.79 -38.59
N VAL A 74 12.11 -15.35 -39.54
CA VAL A 74 11.83 -13.96 -39.88
C VAL A 74 10.34 -13.72 -39.69
N ARG A 75 9.98 -12.71 -38.89
CA ARG A 75 8.58 -12.36 -38.59
C ARG A 75 8.33 -10.87 -38.81
N LEU A 76 7.27 -10.54 -39.53
CA LEU A 76 6.84 -9.17 -39.76
C LEU A 76 5.69 -8.80 -38.82
N TYR A 77 5.79 -7.69 -38.10
CA TYR A 77 4.77 -7.22 -37.16
C TYR A 77 4.21 -5.85 -37.53
N GLU A 78 2.92 -5.66 -37.25
CA GLU A 78 2.22 -4.37 -37.27
C GLU A 78 2.08 -3.85 -35.83
N LYS A 79 2.61 -2.65 -35.58
CA LYS A 79 2.66 -1.99 -34.26
C LYS A 79 1.50 -1.01 -34.11
N TYR A 80 0.81 -1.08 -32.97
CA TYR A 80 -0.25 -0.15 -32.60
C TYR A 80 0.20 0.78 -31.45
N PRO A 81 -0.36 2.00 -31.35
CA PRO A 81 -0.08 2.90 -30.22
C PRO A 81 -0.47 2.32 -28.87
N ILE A 82 -1.51 1.47 -28.83
CA ILE A 82 -2.03 0.81 -27.64
C ILE A 82 -2.41 -0.63 -28.04
N GLY A 83 -1.83 -1.63 -27.38
CA GLY A 83 -2.08 -3.06 -27.63
C GLY A 83 -0.84 -3.84 -28.11
N ASN A 84 -0.97 -5.17 -28.21
CA ASN A 84 0.11 -6.04 -28.65
C ASN A 84 0.36 -5.91 -30.17
N PRO A 85 1.62 -6.00 -30.64
CA PRO A 85 1.93 -6.04 -32.06
C PRO A 85 1.26 -7.25 -32.74
N LYS A 86 0.67 -7.03 -33.91
CA LYS A 86 0.01 -8.08 -34.68
C LYS A 86 1.00 -8.72 -35.66
N LEU A 87 1.18 -10.04 -35.57
CA LEU A 87 1.98 -10.78 -36.53
C LEU A 87 1.29 -10.74 -37.91
N VAL A 88 2.00 -10.24 -38.91
CA VAL A 88 1.53 -10.12 -40.29
C VAL A 88 1.88 -11.39 -41.06
N GLY A 89 3.09 -11.91 -40.93
CA GLY A 89 3.52 -13.14 -41.58
C GLY A 89 4.93 -13.56 -41.19
N SER A 90 5.29 -14.80 -41.52
CA SER A 90 6.56 -15.41 -41.12
C SER A 90 7.23 -16.15 -42.29
N PHE A 91 8.55 -16.26 -42.23
CA PHE A 91 9.39 -17.09 -43.09
C PHE A 91 10.45 -17.77 -42.21
N SER A 92 10.72 -19.06 -42.42
CA SER A 92 11.84 -19.71 -41.75
C SER A 92 12.50 -20.75 -42.63
N ASP A 93 13.82 -20.85 -42.51
CA ASP A 93 14.62 -21.89 -43.16
C ASP A 93 16.02 -21.99 -42.51
N THR A 94 16.78 -23.03 -42.85
CA THR A 94 18.15 -23.20 -42.36
C THR A 94 19.13 -22.24 -43.07
N ILE A 95 20.16 -21.78 -42.36
CA ILE A 95 21.18 -20.89 -42.93
C ILE A 95 21.86 -21.51 -44.15
N GLY A 96 22.20 -22.80 -44.11
CA GLY A 96 22.79 -23.50 -45.25
C GLY A 96 21.87 -23.53 -46.47
N TYR A 97 20.56 -23.69 -46.26
CA TYR A 97 19.58 -23.64 -47.35
C TYR A 97 19.38 -22.23 -47.89
N ILE A 98 19.33 -21.22 -47.02
CA ILE A 98 19.21 -19.82 -47.40
C ILE A 98 20.42 -19.40 -48.24
N LEU A 99 21.64 -19.70 -47.77
CA LEU A 99 22.89 -19.43 -48.48
C LEU A 99 22.90 -20.09 -49.88
N GLY A 100 22.37 -21.31 -50.00
CA GLY A 100 22.22 -22.01 -51.28
C GLY A 100 21.17 -21.41 -52.23
N LYS A 101 20.30 -20.51 -51.76
CA LYS A 101 19.25 -19.84 -52.53
C LYS A 101 19.51 -18.36 -52.81
N LEU A 102 20.58 -17.78 -52.25
CA LEU A 102 20.93 -16.39 -52.49
C LEU A 102 21.27 -16.17 -53.97
N LYS A 103 20.77 -15.08 -54.55
CA LYS A 103 21.26 -14.53 -55.81
C LYS A 103 22.00 -13.24 -55.50
N ASP A 104 23.28 -13.17 -55.86
CA ASP A 104 24.16 -12.02 -55.55
C ASP A 104 24.18 -11.63 -54.05
N GLY A 105 24.10 -12.63 -53.16
CA GLY A 105 24.09 -12.42 -51.70
C GLY A 105 22.74 -12.00 -51.11
N VAL A 106 21.69 -11.93 -51.93
CA VAL A 106 20.37 -11.44 -51.53
C VAL A 106 19.32 -12.55 -51.54
N LEU A 107 18.51 -12.59 -50.49
CA LEU A 107 17.31 -13.43 -50.40
C LEU A 107 16.07 -12.57 -50.65
N GLU A 108 15.15 -13.05 -51.49
CA GLU A 108 13.79 -12.53 -51.60
C GLU A 108 12.82 -13.67 -51.26
N ALA A 109 12.10 -13.54 -50.14
CA ALA A 109 11.26 -14.58 -49.57
C ALA A 109 9.82 -14.09 -49.38
N THR A 110 8.85 -14.89 -49.84
CA THR A 110 7.43 -14.61 -49.62
C THR A 110 7.02 -15.02 -48.20
N LEU A 111 6.38 -14.11 -47.47
CA LEU A 111 5.90 -14.38 -46.10
C LEU A 111 4.63 -15.25 -46.14
N ARG A 112 4.54 -16.23 -45.23
CA ARG A 112 3.37 -17.11 -45.08
C ARG A 112 2.50 -16.67 -43.91
N LYS A 113 1.21 -17.02 -43.97
CA LYS A 113 0.25 -16.80 -42.88
C LYS A 113 0.49 -17.82 -41.77
N ASP A 114 0.43 -17.38 -40.52
CA ASP A 114 0.41 -18.27 -39.35
C ASP A 114 -1.01 -18.74 -38.99
N SER A 115 -2.08 -18.15 -39.56
CA SER A 115 -3.48 -18.50 -39.29
C SER A 115 -4.38 -18.43 -40.55
N PRO A 116 -5.33 -19.37 -40.74
CA PRO A 116 -6.25 -19.39 -41.88
C PRO A 116 -7.14 -18.13 -41.98
N ASP A 117 -7.48 -17.50 -40.85
CA ASP A 117 -8.30 -16.28 -40.78
C ASP A 117 -7.49 -14.96 -40.90
N GLY A 118 -6.18 -15.05 -41.18
CA GLY A 118 -5.30 -13.90 -41.35
C GLY A 118 -5.54 -13.11 -42.66
N PRO A 119 -5.12 -11.84 -42.73
CA PRO A 119 -5.25 -11.02 -43.94
C PRO A 119 -4.56 -11.68 -45.15
N ASP A 120 -5.10 -11.54 -46.37
CA ASP A 120 -4.47 -12.05 -47.59
C ASP A 120 -3.06 -11.46 -47.79
N LEU A 121 -2.03 -12.31 -47.68
CA LEU A 121 -0.61 -11.96 -47.84
C LEU A 121 -0.12 -12.19 -49.28
N SER A 122 -1.00 -12.49 -50.25
CA SER A 122 -0.61 -12.65 -51.64
C SER A 122 0.05 -11.37 -52.18
N GLY A 123 1.37 -11.45 -52.40
CA GLY A 123 2.18 -10.33 -52.89
C GLY A 123 3.00 -9.57 -51.83
N ILE A 124 3.19 -10.12 -50.62
CA ILE A 124 4.14 -9.56 -49.61
C ILE A 124 5.43 -10.40 -49.59
N ALA A 125 6.53 -9.78 -50.00
CA ALA A 125 7.86 -10.39 -49.97
C ALA A 125 8.82 -9.56 -49.13
N ILE A 126 9.65 -10.23 -48.34
CA ILE A 126 10.78 -9.61 -47.65
C ILE A 126 12.07 -9.92 -48.40
N LYS A 127 12.89 -8.90 -48.58
CA LYS A 127 14.18 -8.95 -49.25
C LYS A 127 15.27 -8.51 -48.27
N PHE A 128 16.38 -9.24 -48.18
CA PHE A 128 17.53 -8.84 -47.37
C PHE A 128 18.81 -9.50 -47.88
N THR A 129 19.94 -8.83 -47.66
CA THR A 129 21.28 -9.36 -47.91
C THR A 129 21.71 -10.21 -46.70
N LEU A 130 22.19 -11.43 -46.95
CA LEU A 130 22.73 -12.32 -45.91
C LEU A 130 24.15 -12.76 -46.27
N THR A 131 25.08 -12.57 -45.35
CA THR A 131 26.48 -13.02 -45.47
C THR A 131 26.85 -13.86 -44.26
N ALA A 132 27.63 -14.92 -44.49
CA ALA A 132 28.10 -15.81 -43.43
C ALA A 132 29.61 -16.00 -43.57
N GLU A 133 30.37 -15.45 -42.61
CA GLU A 133 31.83 -15.48 -42.59
C GLU A 133 32.34 -16.46 -41.53
N PRO A 134 33.39 -17.27 -41.79
CA PRO A 134 34.01 -18.10 -40.78
C PRO A 134 34.55 -17.24 -39.64
N ARG A 135 34.36 -17.68 -38.39
CA ARG A 135 34.94 -16.99 -37.23
C ARG A 135 36.44 -17.35 -37.16
N GLU A 136 37.34 -16.38 -37.35
CA GLU A 136 38.76 -16.60 -37.06
C GLU A 136 38.94 -16.80 -35.55
N GLU A 137 39.44 -17.98 -35.16
CA GLU A 137 39.81 -18.27 -33.78
C GLU A 137 41.06 -17.45 -33.41
N ALA A 138 40.92 -16.53 -32.45
CA ALA A 138 42.05 -15.87 -31.82
C ALA A 138 42.84 -16.92 -31.02
N ASN A 139 43.90 -17.46 -31.63
CA ASN A 139 44.90 -18.28 -30.96
C ASN A 139 45.59 -17.46 -29.85
N VAL A 140 45.19 -17.69 -28.61
CA VAL A 140 46.01 -17.40 -27.44
C VAL A 140 46.70 -18.71 -27.09
N ASP A 141 47.90 -18.91 -27.65
CA ASP A 141 48.80 -19.99 -27.25
C ASP A 141 50.07 -19.40 -26.65
N GLU A 142 50.25 -19.74 -25.37
CA GLU A 142 51.52 -20.02 -24.70
C GLU A 142 52.76 -20.00 -25.59
N ARG A 143 53.70 -19.10 -25.28
CA ARG A 143 55.15 -19.42 -25.23
C ARG A 143 55.97 -18.28 -24.61
N GLN A 144 56.90 -18.72 -23.75
CA GLN A 144 58.14 -18.08 -23.30
C GLN A 144 58.09 -17.19 -22.05
N ALA A 145 58.19 -17.86 -20.89
CA ALA A 145 59.06 -17.39 -19.82
C ALA A 145 60.15 -18.46 -19.59
N THR A 146 61.36 -18.16 -20.02
CA THR A 146 62.61 -18.78 -19.58
C THR A 146 63.44 -17.69 -18.93
N ASP A 147 64.05 -18.04 -17.80
CA ASP A 147 65.14 -17.36 -17.07
C ASP A 147 64.74 -16.70 -15.75
N ALA A 148 64.81 -17.50 -14.67
CA ALA A 148 65.75 -17.25 -13.57
C ALA A 148 65.72 -18.41 -12.57
N VAL A 149 66.91 -19.00 -12.41
CA VAL A 149 67.31 -20.17 -11.62
C VAL A 149 67.39 -19.85 -10.11
N THR A 150 67.22 -20.89 -9.28
CA THR A 150 67.66 -21.08 -7.86
C THR A 150 66.92 -20.30 -6.76
N LEU A 151 66.60 -20.85 -5.57
CA LEU A 151 67.20 -21.94 -4.78
C LEU A 151 66.19 -22.49 -3.73
N ALA A 152 66.17 -23.82 -3.59
CA ALA A 152 65.95 -24.62 -2.35
C ALA A 152 64.60 -24.64 -1.60
N GLU A 153 63.87 -25.76 -1.76
CA GLU A 153 63.23 -26.53 -0.65
C GLU A 153 64.32 -27.17 0.27
N PRO A 154 64.05 -27.87 1.40
CA PRO A 154 62.80 -28.49 1.92
C PRO A 154 62.58 -28.26 3.44
N THR A 155 61.57 -28.75 4.16
CA THR A 155 61.31 -30.13 4.65
C THR A 155 60.15 -30.02 5.68
N VAL A 156 59.03 -30.72 5.56
CA VAL A 156 58.65 -32.04 6.13
C VAL A 156 58.42 -32.11 7.65
N SER A 157 57.32 -32.83 7.99
CA SER A 157 56.88 -33.45 9.26
C SER A 157 56.06 -32.56 10.21
N SER A 158 54.78 -32.81 10.48
CA SER A 158 53.99 -34.01 10.86
C SER A 158 54.03 -34.39 12.35
N HIS A 159 52.81 -34.56 12.87
CA HIS A 159 52.38 -35.28 14.06
C HIS A 159 52.28 -34.57 15.42
N GLY A 160 51.10 -34.72 16.03
CA GLY A 160 51.00 -35.01 17.46
C GLY A 160 49.93 -34.24 18.24
N SER A 161 48.70 -34.77 18.25
CA SER A 161 47.73 -34.62 19.37
C SER A 161 47.79 -35.93 20.19
N PRO A 162 47.05 -36.13 21.31
CA PRO A 162 46.60 -35.24 22.41
C PRO A 162 46.75 -35.92 23.82
N ALA A 163 46.39 -35.23 24.93
CA ALA A 163 45.78 -35.74 26.19
C ALA A 163 46.00 -34.75 27.36
N ILE A 164 44.98 -34.04 27.89
CA ILE A 164 44.01 -34.38 28.98
C ILE A 164 44.65 -34.47 30.39
N VAL A 165 44.21 -33.62 31.34
CA VAL A 165 43.42 -33.94 32.57
C VAL A 165 43.11 -32.65 33.38
N ASP A 166 41.80 -32.44 33.60
CA ASP A 166 41.03 -31.78 34.68
C ASP A 166 41.70 -30.83 35.70
N THR A 167 41.05 -29.68 36.00
CA THR A 167 40.03 -29.60 37.08
C THR A 167 39.30 -28.23 37.18
N LEU A 168 37.97 -28.31 37.41
CA LEU A 168 37.07 -27.40 38.16
C LEU A 168 36.47 -26.15 37.48
N VAL A 169 35.13 -26.19 37.33
CA VAL A 169 34.20 -25.09 37.04
C VAL A 169 33.25 -24.98 38.26
N PRO A 170 32.71 -23.78 38.61
CA PRO A 170 31.38 -23.46 38.11
C PRO A 170 31.20 -22.04 37.55
N VAL A 171 30.77 -22.01 36.28
CA VAL A 171 29.60 -21.35 35.68
C VAL A 171 29.40 -19.84 35.88
N VAL A 172 29.71 -19.07 34.82
CA VAL A 172 28.75 -18.21 34.08
C VAL A 172 29.15 -18.26 32.58
N ASN A 173 28.41 -19.01 31.75
CA ASN A 173 28.64 -19.06 30.29
C ASN A 173 28.06 -17.81 29.63
N VAL A 174 28.97 -16.99 29.10
CA VAL A 174 28.76 -16.15 27.91
C VAL A 174 29.68 -16.76 26.86
N ASP A 175 29.16 -17.62 25.99
CA ASP A 175 29.96 -18.20 24.91
C ASP A 175 29.93 -17.26 23.70
N THR A 176 30.97 -16.44 23.62
CA THR A 176 31.55 -15.92 22.39
C THR A 176 32.20 -17.05 21.59
N ASP A 177 31.87 -17.11 20.30
CA ASP A 177 32.71 -17.60 19.21
C ASP A 177 33.22 -19.05 19.21
N ILE A 178 32.43 -19.93 18.59
CA ILE A 178 32.99 -20.83 17.58
C ILE A 178 32.96 -20.07 16.26
N ILE A 179 34.07 -19.38 15.97
CA ILE A 179 34.42 -18.92 14.62
C ILE A 179 34.68 -20.19 13.78
N THR A 180 33.61 -20.76 13.24
CA THR A 180 33.71 -21.39 11.92
C THR A 180 33.70 -20.25 10.92
N THR A 181 34.86 -19.99 10.33
CA THR A 181 35.02 -19.19 9.11
C THR A 181 34.16 -19.77 7.99
N VAL A 182 32.89 -19.37 7.96
CA VAL A 182 32.13 -19.27 6.73
C VAL A 182 32.39 -17.86 6.25
N GLN A 183 33.25 -17.70 5.25
CA GLN A 183 33.20 -16.49 4.43
C GLN A 183 31.82 -16.47 3.78
N THR A 184 30.87 -15.78 4.41
CA THR A 184 29.57 -15.48 3.83
C THR A 184 29.81 -14.51 2.69
N HIS A 185 29.95 -15.04 1.46
CA HIS A 185 29.80 -14.22 0.27
C HIS A 185 28.45 -13.53 0.35
N GLU A 186 28.48 -12.21 0.47
CA GLU A 186 27.27 -11.44 0.63
C GLU A 186 26.45 -11.45 -0.67
N THR A 187 25.17 -11.75 -0.55
CA THR A 187 24.27 -11.80 -1.71
C THR A 187 23.90 -10.39 -2.15
N THR A 188 23.56 -10.20 -3.42
CA THR A 188 23.12 -8.90 -3.96
C THR A 188 21.91 -8.32 -3.21
N LEU A 189 21.00 -9.17 -2.72
CA LEU A 189 19.89 -8.74 -1.86
C LEU A 189 20.36 -8.29 -0.46
N GLY A 190 21.39 -8.92 0.10
CA GLY A 190 22.02 -8.48 1.34
C GLY A 190 22.63 -7.09 1.20
N VAL A 191 23.30 -6.82 0.08
CA VAL A 191 23.83 -5.49 -0.24
C VAL A 191 22.71 -4.46 -0.37
N LEU A 192 21.66 -4.78 -1.15
CA LEU A 192 20.48 -3.92 -1.30
C LEU A 192 19.83 -3.61 0.07
N LEU A 193 19.71 -4.61 0.93
CA LEU A 193 19.21 -4.41 2.28
C LEU A 193 20.04 -3.40 3.02
N ARG A 194 21.34 -3.62 3.21
CA ARG A 194 22.17 -2.68 3.99
C ARG A 194 22.12 -1.25 3.46
N ARG A 195 22.07 -1.09 2.14
CA ARG A 195 21.85 0.22 1.51
C ARG A 195 20.52 0.84 1.93
N MET A 196 19.46 0.06 1.85
CA MET A 196 18.14 0.52 2.30
C MET A 196 18.11 0.89 3.80
N GLU A 197 18.94 0.28 4.63
CA GLU A 197 19.10 0.63 6.04
C GLU A 197 19.71 2.03 6.20
N ILE A 198 20.77 2.29 5.44
CA ILE A 198 21.46 3.59 5.39
C ILE A 198 20.49 4.64 4.87
N PHE A 199 19.79 4.36 3.78
CA PHE A 199 18.79 5.24 3.20
C PHE A 199 17.68 5.57 4.20
N ASN A 200 17.13 4.58 4.90
CA ASN A 200 16.13 4.80 5.94
C ASN A 200 16.64 5.78 7.00
N ARG A 201 17.86 5.57 7.50
CA ARG A 201 18.49 6.47 8.48
C ARG A 201 18.66 7.90 7.98
N ILE A 202 18.90 8.08 6.67
CA ILE A 202 18.97 9.41 6.04
C ILE A 202 17.58 10.05 6.02
N VAL A 203 16.53 9.30 5.64
CA VAL A 203 15.17 9.83 5.52
C VAL A 203 14.35 9.80 6.80
N ASP A 204 14.90 9.33 7.92
CA ASP A 204 14.29 9.38 9.26
C ASP A 204 13.84 10.80 9.65
N GLY A 205 14.56 11.81 9.15
CA GLY A 205 14.20 13.22 9.34
C GLY A 205 13.09 13.74 8.42
N ILE A 206 12.76 13.03 7.34
CA ILE A 206 11.81 13.47 6.30
C ILE A 206 10.51 12.68 6.44
N ALA A 207 9.57 13.28 7.17
CA ALA A 207 8.37 12.64 7.64
C ALA A 207 7.43 12.12 6.53
N GLU A 208 7.44 12.75 5.35
CA GLU A 208 6.66 12.34 4.17
C GLU A 208 7.21 11.07 3.51
N ILE A 209 8.54 10.86 3.55
CA ILE A 209 9.22 9.75 2.89
C ILE A 209 9.32 8.55 3.84
N HIS A 210 9.62 8.81 5.12
CA HIS A 210 9.92 7.79 6.12
C HIS A 210 8.91 6.62 6.15
N PRO A 211 7.57 6.82 6.09
CA PRO A 211 6.62 5.70 6.09
C PRO A 211 6.77 4.75 4.90
N TYR A 212 7.03 5.29 3.70
CA TYR A 212 7.26 4.48 2.50
C TYR A 212 8.61 3.77 2.56
N ALA A 213 9.62 4.43 3.14
CA ALA A 213 10.94 3.86 3.31
C ALA A 213 10.94 2.68 4.31
N SER A 214 10.24 2.87 5.44
CA SER A 214 9.98 1.82 6.43
C SER A 214 9.24 0.62 5.82
N LEU A 215 8.17 0.86 5.06
CA LEU A 215 7.43 -0.20 4.37
C LEU A 215 8.32 -0.94 3.36
N ALA A 216 9.05 -0.20 2.54
CA ALA A 216 9.90 -0.80 1.52
C ALA A 216 11.02 -1.64 2.17
N TRP A 217 11.63 -1.15 3.24
CA TRP A 217 12.58 -1.93 4.07
C TRP A 217 11.97 -3.22 4.61
N SER A 218 10.78 -3.14 5.21
CA SER A 218 10.03 -4.29 5.73
C SER A 218 9.90 -5.39 4.66
N VAL A 219 9.50 -4.99 3.45
CA VAL A 219 9.32 -5.90 2.31
C VAL A 219 10.64 -6.46 1.79
N ILE A 220 11.68 -5.63 1.62
CA ILE A 220 13.00 -6.12 1.18
C ILE A 220 13.62 -7.04 2.24
N SER A 221 13.39 -6.77 3.53
CA SER A 221 13.85 -7.62 4.64
C SER A 221 13.22 -9.00 4.55
N ALA A 222 11.91 -9.05 4.36
CA ALA A 222 11.19 -10.29 4.09
C ALA A 222 11.71 -10.99 2.80
N ALA A 223 11.95 -10.25 1.72
CA ALA A 223 12.48 -10.80 0.47
C ALA A 223 13.87 -11.43 0.65
N SER A 224 14.76 -10.79 1.41
CA SER A 224 16.09 -11.34 1.71
C SER A 224 16.01 -12.61 2.53
N LYS A 225 15.11 -12.70 3.53
CA LYS A 225 14.89 -13.94 4.29
C LYS A 225 14.47 -15.10 3.39
N VAL A 226 13.49 -14.85 2.50
CA VAL A 226 13.03 -15.84 1.51
C VAL A 226 14.18 -16.28 0.59
N PHE A 227 15.03 -15.34 0.19
CA PHE A 227 16.17 -15.58 -0.68
C PHE A 227 17.27 -16.41 0.01
N GLN A 228 17.62 -16.08 1.25
CA GLN A 228 18.62 -16.82 2.04
C GLN A 228 18.20 -18.26 2.32
N ALA A 229 16.89 -18.51 2.47
CA ALA A 229 16.36 -19.86 2.65
C ALA A 229 16.44 -20.74 1.39
N GLN A 230 16.78 -20.18 0.21
CA GLN A 230 16.81 -20.90 -1.06
C GLN A 230 18.22 -21.28 -1.50
N LYS A 231 18.37 -22.54 -1.95
CA LYS A 231 19.64 -23.08 -2.46
C LYS A 231 19.99 -22.68 -3.89
N ASN A 232 19.02 -22.31 -4.73
CA ASN A 232 19.22 -21.91 -6.12
C ASN A 232 18.39 -20.67 -6.44
N CYS A 233 19.06 -19.58 -6.81
CA CYS A 233 18.44 -18.31 -7.17
C CYS A 233 18.52 -18.10 -8.69
N ASP A 234 17.44 -17.60 -9.29
CA ASP A 234 17.44 -17.27 -10.72
C ASP A 234 18.22 -15.96 -10.95
N ASP A 235 19.19 -15.98 -11.88
CA ASP A 235 19.99 -14.81 -12.25
C ASP A 235 19.14 -13.57 -12.61
N ARG A 236 17.90 -13.75 -13.06
CA ARG A 236 16.97 -12.66 -13.36
C ARG A 236 16.62 -11.86 -12.10
N ILE A 237 16.38 -12.54 -10.98
CA ILE A 237 16.08 -11.92 -9.69
C ILE A 237 17.34 -11.23 -9.13
N ILE A 238 18.49 -11.89 -9.25
CA ILE A 238 19.79 -11.30 -8.87
C ILE A 238 20.03 -10.00 -9.65
N ARG A 239 19.80 -9.99 -10.96
CA ARG A 239 19.92 -8.79 -11.79
C ARG A 239 18.92 -7.70 -11.44
N LEU A 240 17.68 -8.04 -11.04
CA LEU A 240 16.70 -7.05 -10.61
C LEU A 240 17.13 -6.39 -9.29
N ALA A 241 17.56 -7.18 -8.31
CA ALA A 241 18.10 -6.68 -7.05
C ALA A 241 19.36 -5.82 -7.26
N GLY A 242 20.21 -6.19 -8.21
CA GLY A 242 21.36 -5.37 -8.62
C GLY A 242 20.93 -3.99 -9.12
N VAL A 243 19.95 -3.92 -10.02
CA VAL A 243 19.43 -2.62 -10.51
C VAL A 243 18.82 -1.80 -9.39
N MET A 244 18.06 -2.42 -8.46
CA MET A 244 17.54 -1.72 -7.28
C MET A 244 18.69 -1.16 -6.43
N SER A 245 19.72 -1.96 -6.17
CA SER A 245 20.90 -1.55 -5.40
C SER A 245 21.64 -0.39 -6.08
N ASP A 246 21.78 -0.41 -7.41
CA ASP A 246 22.46 0.63 -8.18
C ASP A 246 21.73 1.99 -8.12
N VAL A 247 20.41 1.98 -7.92
CA VAL A 247 19.64 3.22 -7.72
C VAL A 247 19.87 3.77 -6.32
N PHE A 248 19.83 2.93 -5.28
CA PHE A 248 20.10 3.39 -3.90
C PHE A 248 21.55 3.81 -3.69
N THR A 249 22.51 3.10 -4.29
CA THR A 249 23.94 3.50 -4.28
C THR A 249 24.09 4.93 -4.77
N PHE A 250 23.39 5.26 -5.85
CA PHE A 250 23.43 6.61 -6.41
C PHE A 250 22.79 7.64 -5.47
N VAL A 251 21.65 7.32 -4.85
CA VAL A 251 20.99 8.21 -3.89
C VAL A 251 21.89 8.45 -2.66
N GLU A 252 22.60 7.43 -2.21
CA GLU A 252 23.56 7.50 -1.09
C GLU A 252 24.80 8.33 -1.44
N ASP A 253 25.35 8.17 -2.66
CA ASP A 253 26.62 8.77 -3.06
C ASP A 253 26.50 10.27 -3.46
N VAL A 254 25.28 10.77 -3.72
CA VAL A 254 25.08 12.03 -4.48
C VAL A 254 24.33 13.15 -3.72
N GLU A 255 23.67 12.91 -2.58
CA GLU A 255 22.77 13.91 -1.99
C GLU A 255 22.95 14.19 -0.48
N PRO A 256 23.17 15.46 -0.09
CA PRO A 256 22.80 15.95 1.24
C PRO A 256 21.28 15.88 1.42
N LEU A 257 20.79 15.79 2.67
CA LEU A 257 19.37 15.75 3.03
C LEU A 257 18.50 16.78 2.28
N GLU A 258 19.05 17.97 2.03
CA GLU A 258 18.42 19.07 1.29
C GLU A 258 17.96 18.69 -0.13
N ARG A 259 18.73 17.83 -0.82
CA ARG A 259 18.40 17.42 -2.18
C ARG A 259 17.33 16.31 -2.20
N ILE A 260 17.35 15.45 -1.18
CA ILE A 260 16.29 14.46 -0.94
C ILE A 260 14.96 15.16 -0.67
N GLU A 261 14.96 16.22 0.14
CA GLU A 261 13.78 17.06 0.37
C GLU A 261 13.25 17.72 -0.91
N ALA A 262 14.13 18.19 -1.80
CA ALA A 262 13.74 18.74 -3.10
C ALA A 262 13.07 17.69 -4.02
N HIS A 263 13.30 16.39 -3.78
CA HIS A 263 12.83 15.29 -4.61
C HIS A 263 11.88 14.30 -3.90
N VAL A 264 11.24 14.72 -2.79
CA VAL A 264 10.32 13.90 -1.98
C VAL A 264 9.36 13.05 -2.81
N LYS A 265 8.74 13.64 -3.84
CA LYS A 265 7.78 12.92 -4.69
C LYS A 265 8.43 11.80 -5.50
N THR A 266 9.55 12.07 -6.16
CA THR A 266 10.27 11.08 -6.98
C THR A 266 10.81 9.95 -6.11
N ILE A 267 11.32 10.27 -4.92
CA ILE A 267 11.83 9.30 -3.96
C ILE A 267 10.70 8.43 -3.41
N THR A 268 9.54 9.03 -3.10
CA THR A 268 8.35 8.27 -2.69
C THR A 268 7.93 7.26 -3.76
N LEU A 269 7.88 7.67 -5.05
CA LEU A 269 7.55 6.79 -6.17
C LEU A 269 8.60 5.68 -6.36
N LEU A 270 9.89 5.98 -6.18
CA LEU A 270 10.97 5.00 -6.20
C LEU A 270 10.77 3.95 -5.10
N LEU A 271 10.50 4.37 -3.86
CA LEU A 271 10.31 3.44 -2.73
C LEU A 271 9.09 2.54 -2.94
N GLN A 272 8.02 3.09 -3.50
CA GLN A 272 6.85 2.31 -3.92
C GLN A 272 7.21 1.27 -4.99
N GLN A 273 7.98 1.67 -6.01
CA GLN A 273 8.42 0.75 -7.07
C GLN A 273 9.36 -0.35 -6.55
N VAL A 274 10.23 -0.02 -5.59
CA VAL A 274 11.11 -0.97 -4.88
C VAL A 274 10.30 -1.93 -4.03
N THR A 275 9.27 -1.44 -3.35
CA THR A 275 8.31 -2.26 -2.59
C THR A 275 7.63 -3.29 -3.52
N GLU A 276 7.17 -2.87 -4.69
CA GLU A 276 6.57 -3.77 -5.69
C GLU A 276 7.56 -4.86 -6.17
N CYS A 277 8.82 -4.47 -6.41
CA CYS A 277 9.87 -5.43 -6.75
C CYS A 277 10.08 -6.42 -5.60
N GLY A 278 10.09 -5.95 -4.35
CA GLY A 278 10.21 -6.79 -3.15
C GLY A 278 9.11 -7.85 -3.05
N TYR A 279 7.84 -7.47 -3.21
CA TYR A 279 6.74 -8.44 -3.22
C TYR A 279 6.85 -9.43 -4.37
N PHE A 280 7.26 -8.98 -5.56
CA PHE A 280 7.53 -9.87 -6.68
C PHE A 280 8.61 -10.91 -6.33
N ILE A 281 9.70 -10.49 -5.69
CA ILE A 281 10.79 -11.37 -5.27
C ILE A 281 10.33 -12.36 -4.19
N ILE A 282 9.47 -11.96 -3.26
CA ILE A 282 8.89 -12.84 -2.23
C ILE A 282 8.03 -13.95 -2.84
N GLU A 283 7.20 -13.62 -3.83
CA GLU A 283 6.25 -14.56 -4.43
C GLU A 283 6.88 -15.43 -5.54
N TYR A 284 7.91 -14.93 -6.21
CA TYR A 284 8.62 -15.61 -7.30
C TYR A 284 8.98 -17.09 -7.01
N PRO A 285 9.45 -17.47 -5.80
CA PRO A 285 9.91 -18.82 -5.52
C PRO A 285 8.82 -19.81 -5.11
N LYS A 286 7.65 -19.33 -4.67
CA LYS A 286 6.54 -20.13 -4.11
C LYS A 286 5.86 -21.05 -5.14
N ALA A 287 6.12 -20.85 -6.43
CA ALA A 287 5.77 -21.84 -7.43
C ALA A 287 6.80 -22.98 -7.48
N ASN A 288 6.37 -24.24 -7.54
CA ASN A 288 7.29 -25.38 -7.74
C ASN A 288 8.17 -25.17 -8.97
N PHE A 289 9.43 -25.59 -8.96
CA PHE A 289 10.41 -25.38 -10.05
C PHE A 289 9.87 -25.72 -11.46
N ARG A 290 9.05 -26.77 -11.59
CA ARG A 290 8.37 -27.18 -12.84
C ARG A 290 7.14 -26.34 -13.19
N ILE A 291 6.47 -25.77 -12.19
CA ILE A 291 5.35 -24.82 -12.33
C ILE A 291 5.88 -23.41 -12.63
N ARG A 292 7.07 -23.03 -12.15
CA ARG A 292 7.76 -21.76 -12.47
C ARG A 292 7.93 -21.59 -13.98
N THR A 293 8.32 -22.66 -14.68
CA THR A 293 8.57 -22.60 -16.12
C THR A 293 7.29 -22.65 -16.96
N ALA A 294 6.21 -23.28 -16.49
CA ALA A 294 4.95 -23.41 -17.23
C ALA A 294 3.98 -22.26 -16.93
N LYS A 295 3.73 -21.97 -15.65
CA LYS A 295 2.81 -20.92 -15.19
C LYS A 295 3.33 -19.53 -15.57
N TYR A 296 4.64 -19.32 -15.55
CA TYR A 296 5.25 -18.01 -15.84
C TYR A 296 5.92 -17.90 -17.21
N LYS A 297 5.85 -18.92 -18.07
CA LYS A 297 5.96 -18.66 -19.52
C LYS A 297 4.67 -18.08 -20.09
N MET A 298 3.52 -18.35 -19.45
CA MET A 298 2.23 -17.72 -19.77
C MET A 298 2.14 -16.25 -19.33
N PHE A 299 2.78 -15.88 -18.21
CA PHE A 299 2.92 -14.49 -17.76
C PHE A 299 4.29 -13.96 -18.18
N ASN A 300 4.37 -12.95 -19.04
CA ASN A 300 5.64 -12.42 -19.56
C ASN A 300 6.55 -11.80 -18.47
N ILE A 301 7.19 -12.64 -17.63
CA ILE A 301 8.09 -12.22 -16.53
C ILE A 301 9.22 -11.36 -17.08
N ASP A 302 9.78 -11.73 -18.22
CA ASP A 302 10.91 -11.01 -18.80
C ASP A 302 10.51 -9.58 -19.16
N ALA A 303 9.32 -9.38 -19.74
CA ALA A 303 8.78 -8.04 -19.92
C ALA A 303 8.56 -7.33 -18.58
N ARG A 304 8.02 -8.00 -17.56
CA ARG A 304 7.77 -7.35 -16.26
C ARG A 304 9.04 -6.94 -15.51
N ILE A 305 10.06 -7.81 -15.50
CA ILE A 305 11.38 -7.46 -14.96
C ILE A 305 11.99 -6.32 -15.78
N THR A 306 11.79 -6.33 -17.10
CA THR A 306 12.25 -5.24 -17.97
C THR A 306 11.52 -3.93 -17.65
N ASP A 307 10.20 -3.95 -17.45
CA ASP A 307 9.40 -2.78 -17.07
C ASP A 307 9.86 -2.22 -15.72
N TYR A 308 10.10 -3.08 -14.73
CA TYR A 308 10.67 -2.67 -13.45
C TYR A 308 12.04 -2.02 -13.60
N LYS A 309 12.92 -2.61 -14.41
CA LYS A 309 14.24 -2.02 -14.68
C LYS A 309 14.13 -0.66 -15.36
N ILE A 310 13.28 -0.53 -16.37
CA ILE A 310 13.05 0.73 -17.07
C ILE A 310 12.57 1.79 -16.08
N LYS A 311 11.54 1.49 -15.27
CA LYS A 311 11.02 2.43 -14.27
C LYS A 311 12.03 2.84 -13.21
N LEU A 312 12.81 1.89 -12.70
CA LEU A 312 13.88 2.19 -11.73
C LEU A 312 14.95 3.11 -12.35
N GLN A 313 15.28 2.91 -13.63
CA GLN A 313 16.21 3.81 -14.34
C GLN A 313 15.59 5.18 -14.64
N GLU A 314 14.30 5.27 -14.98
CA GLU A 314 13.60 6.55 -15.13
C GLU A 314 13.63 7.36 -13.84
N PHE A 315 13.39 6.74 -12.68
CA PHE A 315 13.51 7.41 -11.39
C PHE A 315 14.93 7.88 -11.12
N LYS A 316 15.94 7.04 -11.44
CA LYS A 316 17.36 7.43 -11.31
C LYS A 316 17.68 8.66 -12.17
N THR A 317 17.26 8.68 -13.43
CA THR A 317 17.46 9.82 -14.33
C THR A 317 16.72 11.07 -13.85
N ALA A 318 15.51 10.92 -13.33
CA ALA A 318 14.76 12.06 -12.80
C ALA A 318 15.41 12.69 -11.56
N LEU A 319 15.99 11.87 -10.68
CA LEU A 319 16.78 12.35 -9.54
C LEU A 319 18.08 13.06 -10.00
N LEU A 320 18.66 12.61 -11.11
CA LEU A 320 19.83 13.26 -11.73
C LEU A 320 19.50 14.62 -12.33
N GLU A 321 18.42 14.68 -13.12
CA GLU A 321 18.08 15.85 -13.95
C GLU A 321 17.15 16.83 -13.25
N GLY A 322 16.64 16.48 -12.05
CA GLY A 322 15.69 17.30 -11.30
C GLY A 322 14.32 17.42 -11.96
N VAL A 323 13.97 16.46 -12.84
CA VAL A 323 12.73 16.48 -13.62
C VAL A 323 11.61 15.77 -12.85
N SER A 324 10.39 16.32 -12.94
CA SER A 324 9.21 15.71 -12.32
C SER A 324 8.75 14.48 -13.09
N VAL A 325 8.62 13.35 -12.40
CA VAL A 325 8.11 12.09 -12.95
C VAL A 325 6.61 12.00 -12.69
N GLN A 326 5.82 11.87 -13.75
CA GLN A 326 4.39 11.52 -13.70
C GLN A 326 4.23 10.06 -14.16
N THR A 327 4.67 9.11 -13.33
CA THR A 327 4.59 7.68 -13.63
C THR A 327 3.70 6.99 -12.61
N ASP A 328 2.75 6.18 -13.08
CA ASP A 328 1.91 5.35 -12.22
C ASP A 328 2.71 4.17 -11.65
N ILE A 329 2.45 3.82 -10.38
CA ILE A 329 3.00 2.62 -9.74
C ILE A 329 2.39 1.39 -10.41
N THR A 330 3.22 0.46 -10.89
CA THR A 330 2.71 -0.81 -11.41
C THR A 330 2.53 -1.79 -10.26
N VAL A 331 1.34 -1.83 -9.67
CA VAL A 331 0.96 -2.96 -8.83
C VAL A 331 0.73 -4.18 -9.69
N VAL A 332 1.41 -5.26 -9.34
CA VAL A 332 1.25 -6.50 -10.06
C VAL A 332 0.02 -7.22 -9.56
N ARG A 333 -0.95 -7.28 -10.46
CA ARG A 333 -2.06 -8.21 -10.38
C ARG A 333 -1.80 -9.22 -11.49
N MET A 334 -1.76 -10.53 -11.20
CA MET A 334 -1.68 -11.51 -12.29
C MET A 334 -3.00 -11.44 -13.04
N MET A 335 -3.08 -10.56 -14.04
CA MET A 335 -4.25 -10.46 -14.87
C MET A 335 -4.33 -11.73 -15.72
N ASN A 336 -5.34 -12.55 -15.46
CA ASN A 336 -5.95 -13.28 -16.56
C ASN A 336 -6.59 -12.22 -17.47
N VAL A 337 -6.28 -12.23 -18.76
CA VAL A 337 -6.95 -11.37 -19.73
C VAL A 337 -8.43 -11.77 -19.74
N VAL A 338 -9.25 -11.08 -18.95
CA VAL A 338 -10.69 -11.12 -19.12
C VAL A 338 -10.97 -10.26 -20.34
N GLU A 339 -11.09 -10.91 -21.51
CA GLU A 339 -11.48 -10.27 -22.77
C GLU A 339 -12.70 -9.38 -22.52
N HIS A 340 -12.55 -8.05 -22.59
CA HIS A 340 -13.58 -7.06 -22.91
C HIS A 340 -15.02 -7.16 -22.31
N VAL A 341 -15.30 -7.96 -21.27
CA VAL A 341 -16.64 -8.05 -20.62
C VAL A 341 -16.84 -6.98 -19.54
N VAL A 342 -15.78 -6.32 -19.09
CA VAL A 342 -15.79 -5.41 -17.90
C VAL A 342 -16.64 -4.14 -18.08
N LYS A 343 -17.15 -3.83 -19.27
CA LYS A 343 -17.78 -2.52 -19.54
C LYS A 343 -19.20 -2.31 -18.96
N ALA A 344 -19.84 -3.29 -18.30
CA ALA A 344 -21.22 -3.12 -17.80
C ALA A 344 -21.57 -3.91 -16.52
N ILE A 345 -20.65 -4.04 -15.57
CA ILE A 345 -20.97 -4.55 -14.23
C ILE A 345 -21.37 -3.35 -13.35
N ASP A 346 -22.68 -3.09 -13.28
CA ASP A 346 -23.24 -2.07 -12.38
C ASP A 346 -23.50 -2.68 -10.98
N LEU A 347 -22.66 -2.32 -10.02
CA LEU A 347 -22.78 -2.69 -8.60
C LEU A 347 -23.38 -1.54 -7.78
N ASN A 348 -23.86 -0.47 -8.41
CA ASN A 348 -24.38 0.71 -7.72
C ASN A 348 -25.64 0.42 -6.89
N ASP A 349 -26.39 -0.62 -7.24
CA ASP A 349 -27.56 -1.08 -6.50
C ASP A 349 -27.22 -1.66 -5.11
N MET A 350 -25.94 -1.92 -4.82
CA MET A 350 -25.50 -2.44 -3.53
C MET A 350 -25.27 -1.31 -2.51
N PRO A 351 -25.64 -1.53 -1.22
CA PRO A 351 -25.40 -0.54 -0.17
C PRO A 351 -23.92 -0.16 -0.07
N TYR A 352 -23.64 1.15 0.06
CA TYR A 352 -22.31 1.69 0.24
C TYR A 352 -22.33 2.78 1.30
N ALA A 353 -21.45 2.69 2.29
CA ALA A 353 -21.38 3.65 3.38
C ALA A 353 -20.57 4.89 2.97
N LEU A 354 -21.25 5.91 2.45
CA LEU A 354 -20.62 7.19 2.09
C LEU A 354 -19.96 7.83 3.33
N GLY A 355 -18.72 8.29 3.17
CA GLY A 355 -17.93 8.89 4.25
C GLY A 355 -17.38 7.90 5.28
N ALA A 356 -17.50 6.59 5.05
CA ALA A 356 -16.88 5.57 5.90
C ALA A 356 -15.38 5.38 5.65
N ARG A 357 -14.91 5.79 4.47
CA ARG A 357 -13.53 5.62 4.00
C ARG A 357 -12.53 6.44 4.83
N ASP A 358 -11.25 6.12 4.66
CA ASP A 358 -10.18 6.89 5.28
C ASP A 358 -10.19 8.36 4.82
N ALA A 359 -9.77 9.25 5.72
CA ALA A 359 -9.67 10.68 5.46
C ALA A 359 -8.24 11.14 5.75
N GLN A 360 -7.64 11.82 4.79
CA GLN A 360 -6.21 12.14 4.81
C GLN A 360 -5.81 12.99 6.03
N GLU A 361 -6.70 13.89 6.44
CA GLU A 361 -6.54 14.79 7.59
C GLU A 361 -6.64 14.09 8.95
N LYS A 362 -7.12 12.85 9.00
CA LYS A 362 -7.32 12.08 10.24
C LYS A 362 -6.17 11.13 10.58
N GLY A 363 -5.16 11.01 9.71
CA GLY A 363 -3.97 10.19 9.97
C GLY A 363 -3.07 10.75 11.08
N CYS A 364 -2.11 9.95 11.52
CA CYS A 364 -1.02 10.44 12.38
C CYS A 364 -0.29 11.60 11.69
N LEU A 365 0.10 12.60 12.48
CA LEU A 365 0.99 13.66 12.00
C LEU A 365 2.28 13.02 11.49
N PRO A 366 2.82 13.43 10.33
CA PRO A 366 4.09 12.92 9.84
C PRO A 366 5.17 12.96 10.93
N GLY A 367 5.95 11.88 11.05
CA GLY A 367 7.01 11.76 12.04
C GLY A 367 6.55 11.38 13.46
N THR A 368 5.25 11.16 13.68
CA THR A 368 4.70 10.58 14.92
C THR A 368 4.27 9.14 14.72
N ARG A 369 4.32 8.32 15.78
CA ARG A 369 3.94 6.89 15.77
C ARG A 369 4.67 6.05 14.71
N ALA A 370 5.81 6.53 14.22
CA ALA A 370 6.46 6.01 13.03
C ALA A 370 6.94 4.55 13.22
N SER A 371 7.59 4.25 14.34
CA SER A 371 8.01 2.89 14.69
C SER A 371 6.84 1.92 14.85
N PHE A 372 5.74 2.40 15.43
CA PHE A 372 4.54 1.58 15.62
C PHE A 372 3.81 1.28 14.30
N LEU A 373 3.79 2.25 13.37
CA LEU A 373 3.29 2.03 12.01
C LEU A 373 4.17 1.02 11.26
N ALA A 374 5.49 1.13 11.38
CA ALA A 374 6.43 0.17 10.79
C ALA A 374 6.22 -1.26 11.31
N GLU A 375 5.98 -1.42 12.62
CA GLU A 375 5.68 -2.72 13.21
C GLU A 375 4.40 -3.36 12.62
N ILE A 376 3.35 -2.57 12.39
CA ILE A 376 2.14 -3.07 11.73
C ILE A 376 2.42 -3.50 10.29
N CYS A 377 3.26 -2.74 9.56
CA CYS A 377 3.71 -3.14 8.23
C CYS A 377 4.49 -4.47 8.27
N ASP A 378 5.38 -4.65 9.24
CA ASP A 378 6.12 -5.91 9.43
C ASP A 378 5.20 -7.11 9.66
N ILE A 379 4.12 -6.93 10.44
CA ILE A 379 3.09 -7.97 10.62
C ILE A 379 2.47 -8.34 9.28
N PHE A 380 2.07 -7.37 8.47
CA PHE A 380 1.41 -7.62 7.19
C PHE A 380 2.32 -8.21 6.12
N ASN A 381 3.62 -7.88 6.18
CA ASN A 381 4.64 -8.35 5.25
C ASN A 381 5.35 -9.62 5.69
N ASN A 382 4.99 -10.19 6.85
CA ASN A 382 5.56 -11.43 7.32
C ASN A 382 5.27 -12.56 6.31
N VAL A 383 6.34 -13.25 5.91
CA VAL A 383 6.38 -14.30 4.89
C VAL A 383 6.34 -15.71 5.46
N ASP A 384 6.39 -15.85 6.78
CA ASP A 384 6.36 -17.12 7.49
C ASP A 384 5.03 -17.85 7.24
N GLU A 385 5.09 -19.18 7.19
CA GLU A 385 3.88 -20.01 7.07
C GLU A 385 3.00 -19.83 8.32
N GLY A 386 1.73 -19.49 8.12
CA GLY A 386 0.82 -19.17 9.21
C GLY A 386 1.02 -17.77 9.81
N ALA A 387 1.68 -16.85 9.09
CA ALA A 387 1.78 -15.46 9.49
C ALA A 387 0.38 -14.85 9.78
N PRO A 388 0.26 -14.01 10.84
CA PRO A 388 -1.02 -13.43 11.23
C PRO A 388 -1.67 -12.60 10.13
N GLN A 389 -2.93 -12.89 9.82
CA GLN A 389 -3.70 -12.11 8.85
C GLN A 389 -4.44 -10.93 9.47
N VAL A 390 -4.59 -10.91 10.80
CA VAL A 390 -5.34 -9.87 11.51
C VAL A 390 -4.46 -9.22 12.57
N CYS A 391 -4.33 -7.90 12.49
CA CYS A 391 -3.80 -7.07 13.56
C CYS A 391 -4.96 -6.39 14.30
N LEU A 392 -5.25 -6.84 15.52
CA LEU A 392 -6.24 -6.24 16.40
C LEU A 392 -5.57 -5.16 17.27
N LEU A 393 -5.79 -3.89 16.91
CA LEU A 393 -5.28 -2.74 17.65
C LEU A 393 -6.28 -2.30 18.73
N THR A 394 -5.85 -2.46 19.99
CA THR A 394 -6.68 -2.14 21.16
C THR A 394 -6.13 -0.94 21.92
N GLY A 395 -6.99 -0.25 22.66
CA GLY A 395 -6.57 0.90 23.46
C GLY A 395 -7.73 1.74 23.96
N VAL A 396 -7.47 2.54 24.98
CA VAL A 396 -8.46 3.46 25.56
C VAL A 396 -8.89 4.54 24.55
N ALA A 397 -10.01 5.21 24.82
CA ALA A 397 -10.46 6.30 23.97
C ALA A 397 -9.45 7.45 23.96
N GLY A 398 -9.30 8.16 22.84
CA GLY A 398 -8.36 9.27 22.74
C GLY A 398 -6.87 8.90 22.64
N SER A 399 -6.54 7.60 22.63
CA SER A 399 -5.16 7.12 22.48
C SER A 399 -4.58 7.24 21.06
N GLY A 400 -5.40 7.57 20.06
CA GLY A 400 -4.96 7.75 18.66
C GLY A 400 -5.12 6.52 17.75
N LYS A 401 -5.90 5.50 18.13
CA LYS A 401 -6.14 4.30 17.30
C LYS A 401 -6.62 4.61 15.89
N SER A 402 -7.62 5.49 15.75
CA SER A 402 -8.13 5.89 14.43
C SER A 402 -7.07 6.59 13.59
N ALA A 403 -6.19 7.40 14.20
CA ALA A 403 -5.09 8.02 13.49
C ALA A 403 -4.11 6.99 12.91
N VAL A 404 -3.81 5.92 13.67
CA VAL A 404 -3.03 4.78 13.18
C VAL A 404 -3.75 4.08 12.03
N ALA A 405 -5.06 3.82 12.16
CA ALA A 405 -5.87 3.20 11.12
C ALA A 405 -5.85 3.99 9.81
N HIS A 406 -6.07 5.31 9.88
CA HIS A 406 -6.02 6.21 8.74
C HIS A 406 -4.62 6.30 8.13
N SER A 407 -3.55 6.30 8.94
CA SER A 407 -2.17 6.28 8.43
C SER A 407 -1.83 5.00 7.68
N ILE A 408 -2.22 3.83 8.20
CA ILE A 408 -2.03 2.55 7.51
C ILE A 408 -2.87 2.51 6.22
N ALA A 409 -4.13 2.95 6.26
CA ALA A 409 -4.97 3.03 5.08
C ALA A 409 -4.31 3.89 3.98
N ARG A 410 -3.88 5.11 4.33
CA ARG A 410 -3.17 6.02 3.42
C ARG A 410 -1.89 5.43 2.85
N LEU A 411 -1.09 4.77 3.70
CA LEU A 411 0.18 4.18 3.28
C LEU A 411 -0.05 3.09 2.20
N TYR A 412 -1.00 2.18 2.44
CA TYR A 412 -1.32 1.12 1.49
C TYR A 412 -2.16 1.61 0.29
N ASP A 413 -2.94 2.68 0.40
CA ASP A 413 -3.62 3.32 -0.74
C ASP A 413 -2.61 3.94 -1.71
N GLY A 414 -1.59 4.61 -1.16
CA GLY A 414 -0.45 5.11 -1.94
C GLY A 414 0.28 4.00 -2.69
N GLN A 415 0.26 2.77 -2.19
CA GLN A 415 0.81 1.58 -2.85
C GLN A 415 -0.21 0.85 -3.75
N LYS A 416 -1.44 1.37 -3.92
CA LYS A 416 -2.57 0.71 -4.61
C LYS A 416 -2.87 -0.71 -4.08
N ARG A 417 -2.73 -0.87 -2.76
CA ARG A 417 -2.90 -2.12 -1.97
C ARG A 417 -3.86 -1.97 -0.79
N LEU A 418 -4.54 -0.84 -0.66
CA LEU A 418 -5.69 -0.71 0.22
C LEU A 418 -6.89 -1.33 -0.48
N GLY A 419 -7.39 -2.45 0.06
CA GLY A 419 -8.60 -3.10 -0.41
C GLY A 419 -9.85 -2.30 -0.08
N SER A 420 -9.94 -1.81 1.17
CA SER A 420 -10.98 -0.91 1.63
C SER A 420 -10.60 -0.33 3.00
N SER A 421 -11.18 0.81 3.35
CA SER A 421 -11.17 1.35 4.71
C SER A 421 -12.61 1.62 5.13
N TYR A 422 -13.00 1.13 6.30
CA TYR A 422 -14.32 1.31 6.87
C TYR A 422 -14.18 1.70 8.33
N CYS A 423 -14.48 2.95 8.65
CA CYS A 423 -14.57 3.42 10.01
C CYS A 423 -16.05 3.41 10.45
N PHE A 424 -16.33 2.76 11.58
CA PHE A 424 -17.65 2.79 12.21
C PHE A 424 -17.87 4.13 12.90
N ALA A 425 -19.12 4.60 12.91
CA ALA A 425 -19.54 5.72 13.74
C ALA A 425 -20.98 5.52 14.19
N ARG A 426 -21.21 5.46 15.50
CA ARG A 426 -22.56 5.21 16.06
C ARG A 426 -23.59 6.24 15.62
N SER A 427 -23.12 7.47 15.43
CA SER A 427 -23.92 8.63 15.08
C SER A 427 -24.35 8.65 13.61
N ASN A 428 -23.73 7.82 12.75
CA ASN A 428 -24.04 7.78 11.33
C ASN A 428 -24.74 6.47 10.97
N ALA A 429 -26.04 6.57 10.65
CA ALA A 429 -26.87 5.42 10.30
C ALA A 429 -26.36 4.62 9.10
N SER A 430 -25.61 5.23 8.17
CA SER A 430 -25.01 4.53 7.02
C SER A 430 -23.76 3.71 7.37
N ARG A 431 -23.09 4.06 8.48
CA ARG A 431 -21.84 3.44 8.95
C ARG A 431 -22.12 2.28 9.92
N ASN A 432 -23.02 1.40 9.50
CA ASN A 432 -23.54 0.29 10.29
C ASN A 432 -22.93 -1.07 9.87
N PRO A 433 -23.04 -2.12 10.71
CA PRO A 433 -22.49 -3.45 10.42
C PRO A 433 -22.97 -4.07 9.11
N GLU A 434 -24.20 -3.79 8.68
CA GLU A 434 -24.84 -4.39 7.51
C GLU A 434 -24.25 -3.88 6.19
N ASN A 435 -23.65 -2.68 6.21
CA ASN A 435 -23.02 -2.05 5.05
C ASN A 435 -21.50 -2.32 4.98
N LEU A 436 -20.89 -2.94 5.99
CA LEU A 436 -19.44 -3.14 6.07
C LEU A 436 -18.93 -3.93 4.86
N PHE A 437 -19.43 -5.15 4.66
CA PHE A 437 -18.88 -6.05 3.65
C PHE A 437 -19.33 -5.69 2.23
N SER A 438 -20.50 -5.06 2.05
CA SER A 438 -20.90 -4.53 0.75
C SER A 438 -20.02 -3.35 0.32
N THR A 439 -19.64 -2.47 1.25
CA THR A 439 -18.70 -1.37 0.99
C THR A 439 -17.33 -1.93 0.62
N ILE A 440 -16.78 -2.85 1.42
CA ILE A 440 -15.49 -3.49 1.13
C ILE A 440 -15.51 -4.18 -0.24
N ALA A 441 -16.57 -4.90 -0.58
CA ALA A 441 -16.66 -5.59 -1.87
C ALA A 441 -16.74 -4.63 -3.06
N ARG A 442 -17.43 -3.49 -2.91
CA ARG A 442 -17.44 -2.43 -3.93
C ARG A 442 -16.05 -1.83 -4.12
N ASP A 443 -15.36 -1.48 -3.03
CA ASP A 443 -14.00 -0.93 -3.10
C ASP A 443 -13.01 -1.94 -3.73
N LEU A 444 -13.09 -3.22 -3.35
CA LEU A 444 -12.29 -4.29 -3.95
C LEU A 444 -12.60 -4.49 -5.43
N SER A 445 -13.85 -4.29 -5.86
CA SER A 445 -14.25 -4.36 -7.26
C SER A 445 -13.67 -3.21 -8.09
N ASP A 446 -13.62 -2.00 -7.52
CA ASP A 446 -13.00 -0.85 -8.18
C ASP A 446 -11.48 -0.97 -8.20
N LEU A 447 -10.93 -1.65 -7.21
CA LEU A 447 -9.52 -1.98 -7.16
C LEU A 447 -9.17 -3.04 -8.21
N ASP A 448 -9.77 -4.24 -8.20
CA ASP A 448 -9.36 -5.39 -9.01
C ASP A 448 -10.46 -5.86 -10.00
N PRO A 449 -10.20 -5.80 -11.33
CA PRO A 449 -11.18 -6.22 -12.34
C PRO A 449 -11.57 -7.70 -12.31
N GLN A 450 -10.66 -8.59 -11.88
CA GLN A 450 -10.94 -10.03 -11.80
C GLN A 450 -11.86 -10.32 -10.62
N TYR A 451 -11.58 -9.72 -9.46
CA TYR A 451 -12.47 -9.74 -8.32
C TYR A 451 -13.86 -9.22 -8.71
N LYS A 452 -13.94 -8.06 -9.38
CA LYS A 452 -15.21 -7.47 -9.86
C LYS A 452 -16.01 -8.43 -10.72
N SER A 453 -15.35 -9.13 -11.65
CA SER A 453 -15.98 -10.10 -12.53
C SER A 453 -16.56 -11.29 -11.76
N VAL A 454 -15.81 -11.87 -10.83
CA VAL A 454 -16.25 -13.03 -10.03
C VAL A 454 -17.38 -12.61 -9.09
N PHE A 455 -17.19 -11.50 -8.37
CA PHE A 455 -18.16 -10.99 -7.42
C PHE A 455 -19.50 -10.67 -8.09
N TRP A 456 -19.48 -10.05 -9.27
CA TRP A 456 -20.71 -9.82 -10.02
C TRP A 456 -21.41 -11.11 -10.45
N GLY A 457 -20.66 -12.16 -10.82
CA GLY A 457 -21.24 -13.47 -11.13
C GLY A 457 -22.07 -14.00 -9.96
N ILE A 458 -21.51 -13.97 -8.75
CA ILE A 458 -22.18 -14.38 -7.50
C ILE A 458 -23.45 -13.57 -7.25
N VAL A 459 -23.38 -12.25 -7.40
CA VAL A 459 -24.53 -11.36 -7.16
C VAL A 459 -25.61 -11.51 -8.24
N LYS A 460 -25.22 -11.72 -9.50
CA LYS A 460 -26.14 -11.89 -10.64
C LYS A 460 -26.97 -13.17 -10.50
N GLU A 461 -26.33 -14.28 -10.10
CA GLU A 461 -26.99 -15.58 -9.92
C GLU A 461 -27.98 -15.57 -8.75
N ASN A 462 -27.78 -14.71 -7.76
CA ASN A 462 -28.66 -14.59 -6.61
C ASN A 462 -28.85 -13.13 -6.21
N ARG A 463 -29.76 -12.43 -6.90
CA ARG A 463 -30.08 -11.01 -6.62
C ARG A 463 -30.55 -10.75 -5.19
N ALA A 464 -31.08 -11.74 -4.48
CA ALA A 464 -31.40 -11.57 -3.06
C ALA A 464 -30.15 -11.38 -2.18
N LEU A 465 -28.96 -11.75 -2.66
CA LEU A 465 -27.69 -11.47 -2.00
C LEU A 465 -27.40 -9.97 -1.93
N SER A 466 -27.67 -9.20 -3.00
CA SER A 466 -27.32 -7.76 -3.01
C SER A 466 -28.07 -6.95 -1.96
N ALA A 467 -29.22 -7.45 -1.50
CA ALA A 467 -30.00 -6.87 -0.41
C ALA A 467 -29.82 -7.60 0.94
N SER A 468 -28.91 -8.57 1.02
CA SER A 468 -28.69 -9.33 2.26
C SER A 468 -28.04 -8.45 3.32
N THR A 469 -28.58 -8.45 4.54
CA THR A 469 -28.01 -7.77 5.71
C THR A 469 -27.23 -8.70 6.65
N SER A 470 -27.10 -9.98 6.29
CA SER A 470 -26.44 -10.99 7.14
C SER A 470 -24.91 -10.89 7.05
N PRO A 471 -24.19 -10.51 8.13
CA PRO A 471 -22.75 -10.32 8.07
C PRO A 471 -21.99 -11.59 7.66
N SER A 472 -22.42 -12.76 8.14
CA SER A 472 -21.81 -14.04 7.78
C SER A 472 -21.92 -14.35 6.29
N ARG A 473 -23.11 -14.16 5.71
CA ARG A 473 -23.37 -14.43 4.30
C ARG A 473 -22.65 -13.44 3.40
N GLN A 474 -22.63 -12.16 3.77
CA GLN A 474 -21.88 -11.13 3.05
C GLN A 474 -20.37 -11.37 3.13
N LEU A 475 -19.81 -11.65 4.30
CA LEU A 475 -18.38 -11.94 4.44
C LEU A 475 -17.96 -13.10 3.56
N GLU A 476 -18.70 -14.21 3.59
CA GLU A 476 -18.41 -15.39 2.76
C GLU A 476 -18.56 -15.09 1.27
N LYS A 477 -19.73 -14.60 0.83
CA LYS A 477 -20.06 -14.45 -0.60
C LYS A 477 -19.47 -13.22 -1.25
N PHE A 478 -19.24 -12.16 -0.49
CA PHE A 478 -18.73 -10.91 -1.03
C PHE A 478 -17.23 -10.85 -0.89
N ILE A 479 -16.65 -11.28 0.23
CA ILE A 479 -15.21 -11.11 0.46
C ILE A 479 -14.46 -12.41 0.19
N ILE A 480 -14.78 -13.49 0.90
CA ILE A 480 -13.95 -14.72 0.88
C ILE A 480 -13.96 -15.39 -0.49
N GLU A 481 -15.14 -15.73 -1.02
CA GLU A 481 -15.28 -16.49 -2.26
C GLU A 481 -14.68 -15.75 -3.49
N PRO A 482 -14.98 -14.46 -3.74
CA PRO A 482 -14.33 -13.72 -4.83
C PRO A 482 -12.82 -13.57 -4.62
N SER A 483 -12.37 -13.39 -3.38
CA SER A 483 -10.95 -13.16 -3.08
C SER A 483 -10.05 -14.38 -3.32
N GLN A 484 -10.61 -15.59 -3.41
CA GLN A 484 -9.86 -16.77 -3.85
C GLN A 484 -9.31 -16.63 -5.27
N HIS A 485 -9.88 -15.73 -6.07
CA HIS A 485 -9.48 -15.44 -7.44
C HIS A 485 -8.62 -14.18 -7.55
N LEU A 486 -8.30 -13.51 -6.44
CA LEU A 486 -7.34 -12.42 -6.44
C LEU A 486 -5.95 -12.98 -6.72
N HIS A 487 -5.32 -12.52 -7.79
CA HIS A 487 -3.93 -12.83 -8.09
C HIS A 487 -2.98 -11.66 -7.82
N THR A 488 -3.37 -10.75 -6.93
CA THR A 488 -2.49 -9.68 -6.47
C THR A 488 -1.34 -10.28 -5.67
N ILE A 489 -0.10 -9.98 -6.09
CA ILE A 489 1.13 -10.38 -5.40
C ILE A 489 1.32 -9.48 -4.19
N GLY A 490 1.60 -10.02 -3.00
CA GLY A 490 1.76 -9.24 -1.76
C GLY A 490 0.43 -8.95 -1.03
N PRO A 491 0.47 -8.27 0.12
CA PRO A 491 -0.70 -8.05 0.96
C PRO A 491 -1.68 -7.06 0.32
N LEU A 492 -2.96 -7.33 0.55
CA LEU A 492 -4.09 -6.45 0.31
C LEU A 492 -4.74 -6.13 1.66
N VAL A 493 -4.68 -4.87 2.08
CA VAL A 493 -5.05 -4.45 3.43
C VAL A 493 -6.48 -3.96 3.48
N ILE A 494 -7.26 -4.45 4.42
CA ILE A 494 -8.57 -3.93 4.81
C ILE A 494 -8.45 -3.30 6.20
N VAL A 495 -8.89 -2.05 6.33
CA VAL A 495 -8.90 -1.34 7.61
C VAL A 495 -10.33 -1.25 8.12
N ILE A 496 -10.57 -1.75 9.34
CA ILE A 496 -11.84 -1.64 10.06
C ILE A 496 -11.57 -0.82 11.33
N ASP A 497 -11.95 0.45 11.31
CA ASP A 497 -11.73 1.34 12.44
C ASP A 497 -12.97 1.43 13.35
N ALA A 498 -12.72 1.51 14.66
CA ALA A 498 -13.71 1.65 15.72
C ALA A 498 -14.77 0.54 15.74
N LEU A 499 -14.38 -0.74 15.70
CA LEU A 499 -15.31 -1.88 15.76
C LEU A 499 -16.24 -1.83 17.00
N ASP A 500 -15.79 -1.22 18.10
CA ASP A 500 -16.62 -0.95 19.29
C ASP A 500 -17.76 0.06 19.08
N GLU A 501 -17.86 0.66 17.89
CA GLU A 501 -18.94 1.54 17.47
C GLU A 501 -19.96 0.86 16.54
N SER A 502 -19.79 -0.43 16.24
CA SER A 502 -20.64 -1.21 15.34
C SER A 502 -22.00 -1.64 15.96
N GLY A 503 -22.60 -0.83 16.83
CA GLY A 503 -23.79 -1.18 17.63
C GLY A 503 -23.43 -1.62 19.05
N ASP A 504 -24.41 -1.99 19.88
CA ASP A 504 -24.16 -2.56 21.22
C ASP A 504 -23.72 -4.04 21.13
N SER A 505 -23.45 -4.68 22.27
CA SER A 505 -22.98 -6.07 22.30
C SER A 505 -23.98 -7.07 21.69
N ALA A 506 -25.27 -6.76 21.69
CA ALA A 506 -26.28 -7.59 21.03
C ALA A 506 -26.27 -7.35 19.51
N GLY A 507 -26.24 -6.10 19.08
CA GLY A 507 -26.26 -5.70 17.67
C GLY A 507 -25.01 -6.13 16.91
N ARG A 508 -23.82 -6.07 17.53
CA ARG A 508 -22.56 -6.50 16.86
C ARG A 508 -22.31 -8.01 16.90
N ARG A 509 -23.13 -8.79 17.61
CA ARG A 509 -22.87 -10.22 17.85
C ARG A 509 -22.72 -11.02 16.56
N GLN A 510 -23.59 -10.78 15.59
CA GLN A 510 -23.55 -11.50 14.31
C GLN A 510 -22.30 -11.15 13.50
N LEU A 511 -21.88 -9.88 13.53
CA LEU A 511 -20.64 -9.43 12.88
C LEU A 511 -19.41 -10.10 13.53
N LEU A 512 -19.33 -10.09 14.86
CA LEU A 512 -18.24 -10.74 15.59
C LEU A 512 -18.19 -12.25 15.33
N GLN A 513 -19.35 -12.91 15.30
CA GLN A 513 -19.42 -14.34 14.99
C GLN A 513 -18.95 -14.63 13.55
N ALA A 514 -19.34 -13.80 12.58
CA ALA A 514 -18.91 -13.92 11.19
C ALA A 514 -17.38 -13.82 11.07
N LEU A 515 -16.79 -12.76 11.63
CA LEU A 515 -15.34 -12.54 11.63
C LEU A 515 -14.62 -13.68 12.34
N SER A 516 -15.01 -13.99 13.57
CA SER A 516 -14.38 -15.03 14.40
C SER A 516 -14.39 -16.40 13.71
N THR A 517 -15.51 -16.78 13.08
CA THR A 517 -15.63 -18.06 12.38
C THR A 517 -14.67 -18.14 11.19
N GLN A 518 -14.62 -17.11 10.33
CA GLN A 518 -13.77 -17.15 9.14
C GLN A 518 -12.28 -17.07 9.48
N ILE A 519 -11.92 -16.29 10.51
CA ILE A 519 -10.53 -16.14 10.97
C ILE A 519 -10.05 -17.44 11.63
N THR A 520 -10.83 -18.01 12.56
CA THR A 520 -10.44 -19.21 13.31
C THR A 520 -10.35 -20.46 12.42
N ASN A 521 -11.20 -20.55 11.40
CA ASN A 521 -11.18 -21.64 10.43
C ASN A 521 -10.09 -21.49 9.35
N ASN A 522 -9.27 -20.43 9.41
CA ASN A 522 -8.21 -20.16 8.43
C ASN A 522 -8.74 -20.04 6.98
N ASN A 523 -9.96 -19.49 6.82
CA ASN A 523 -10.62 -19.33 5.53
C ASN A 523 -10.26 -18.02 4.82
N LEU A 524 -9.51 -17.14 5.48
CA LEU A 524 -9.11 -15.87 4.87
C LEU A 524 -8.09 -16.11 3.74
N PRO A 525 -8.26 -15.45 2.58
CA PRO A 525 -7.28 -15.50 1.50
C PRO A 525 -5.87 -15.12 1.97
N THR A 526 -4.85 -15.84 1.51
CA THR A 526 -3.47 -15.73 2.03
C THR A 526 -2.82 -14.37 1.85
N ASN A 527 -3.33 -13.54 0.92
CA ASN A 527 -2.88 -12.17 0.68
C ASN A 527 -3.73 -11.11 1.39
N LEU A 528 -4.88 -11.45 1.96
CA LEU A 528 -5.73 -10.50 2.66
C LEU A 528 -5.19 -10.23 4.07
N ARG A 529 -5.16 -8.97 4.47
CA ARG A 529 -4.73 -8.53 5.81
C ARG A 529 -5.77 -7.59 6.39
N PHE A 530 -6.06 -7.70 7.68
CA PHE A 530 -7.00 -6.83 8.38
C PHE A 530 -6.29 -6.04 9.48
N LEU A 531 -6.43 -4.72 9.46
CA LEU A 531 -6.22 -3.89 10.64
C LEU A 531 -7.59 -3.62 11.27
N ILE A 532 -7.83 -4.10 12.48
CA ILE A 532 -9.07 -3.86 13.21
C ILE A 532 -8.74 -3.03 14.44
N THR A 533 -9.33 -1.84 14.58
CA THR A 533 -9.20 -1.06 15.81
C THR A 533 -10.43 -1.20 16.69
N THR A 534 -10.23 -1.24 18.01
CA THR A 534 -11.33 -1.37 18.97
C THR A 534 -10.94 -0.90 20.36
N ARG A 535 -11.92 -0.57 21.19
CA ARG A 535 -11.77 -0.60 22.66
C ARG A 535 -11.68 -2.03 23.16
N PRO A 536 -11.02 -2.27 24.31
CA PRO A 536 -10.91 -3.60 24.92
C PRO A 536 -12.24 -4.03 25.60
N GLU A 537 -13.32 -4.12 24.83
CA GLU A 537 -14.62 -4.59 25.30
C GLU A 537 -14.65 -6.12 25.36
N SER A 538 -15.23 -6.66 26.43
CA SER A 538 -15.11 -8.09 26.75
C SER A 538 -15.70 -9.01 25.68
N ASP A 539 -16.78 -8.59 25.02
CA ASP A 539 -17.42 -9.32 23.93
C ASP A 539 -16.53 -9.38 22.68
N ILE A 540 -15.87 -8.28 22.32
CA ILE A 540 -14.94 -8.22 21.18
C ILE A 540 -13.68 -9.05 21.48
N LEU A 541 -13.08 -8.87 22.65
CA LEU A 541 -11.86 -9.61 23.02
C LEU A 541 -12.10 -11.11 23.14
N ALA A 542 -13.29 -11.53 23.58
CA ALA A 542 -13.66 -12.94 23.61
C ALA A 542 -13.90 -13.52 22.20
N ALA A 543 -14.44 -12.73 21.27
CA ALA A 543 -14.68 -13.17 19.90
C ALA A 543 -13.42 -13.20 19.02
N LEU A 544 -12.45 -12.32 19.30
CA LEU A 544 -11.20 -12.18 18.55
C LEU A 544 -9.98 -12.36 19.48
N PRO A 545 -9.79 -13.54 20.09
CA PRO A 545 -8.67 -13.80 20.98
C PRO A 545 -7.34 -13.84 20.19
N PRO A 546 -6.22 -13.44 20.80
CA PRO A 546 -4.90 -13.61 20.18
C PRO A 546 -4.63 -15.09 19.85
N GLY A 547 -3.99 -15.34 18.71
CA GLY A 547 -3.69 -16.68 18.23
C GLY A 547 -2.88 -16.64 16.94
N PRO A 548 -2.72 -17.77 16.22
CA PRO A 548 -1.91 -17.82 15.00
C PRO A 548 -2.35 -16.79 13.94
N GLN A 549 -3.65 -16.59 13.78
CA GLN A 549 -4.22 -15.67 12.80
C GLN A 549 -4.40 -14.23 13.30
N ILE A 550 -4.38 -14.00 14.61
CA ILE A 550 -4.69 -12.72 15.23
C ILE A 550 -3.54 -12.31 16.15
N VAL A 551 -2.83 -11.25 15.76
CA VAL A 551 -1.92 -10.53 16.66
C VAL A 551 -2.67 -9.37 17.29
N ARG A 552 -2.61 -9.27 18.62
CA ARG A 552 -3.13 -8.12 19.35
C ARG A 552 -2.00 -7.16 19.68
N LYS A 553 -2.17 -5.91 19.28
CA LYS A 553 -1.32 -4.77 19.67
C LYS A 553 -2.12 -3.84 20.56
N GLN A 554 -1.48 -3.24 21.56
CA GLN A 554 -2.13 -2.26 22.43
C GLN A 554 -1.44 -0.91 22.30
N MET A 555 -2.23 0.16 22.27
CA MET A 555 -1.67 1.52 22.29
C MET A 555 -0.85 1.81 23.56
N SER A 556 -1.12 1.07 24.64
CA SER A 556 -0.38 1.12 25.91
C SER A 556 0.95 0.36 25.87
N ASP A 557 1.23 -0.41 24.82
CA ASP A 557 2.53 -1.11 24.69
C ASP A 557 3.64 -0.14 24.24
N ILE A 558 3.27 1.08 23.82
CA ILE A 558 4.22 2.10 23.37
C ILE A 558 4.77 2.83 24.60
N PRO A 559 6.10 2.89 24.78
CA PRO A 559 6.70 3.52 25.95
C PRO A 559 6.31 4.99 26.10
N ASP A 560 6.02 5.42 27.34
CA ASP A 560 5.54 6.77 27.65
C ASP A 560 6.47 7.87 27.13
N ASN A 561 7.79 7.66 27.18
CA ASN A 561 8.76 8.62 26.64
C ASN A 561 8.67 8.78 25.10
N VAL A 562 8.29 7.72 24.38
CA VAL A 562 8.04 7.76 22.93
C VAL A 562 6.72 8.49 22.67
N VAL A 563 5.68 8.20 23.46
CA VAL A 563 4.39 8.89 23.39
C VAL A 563 4.57 10.39 23.63
N ASP A 564 5.32 10.80 24.65
CA ASP A 564 5.61 12.19 24.96
C ASP A 564 6.40 12.90 23.85
N GLY A 565 7.36 12.20 23.24
CA GLY A 565 8.08 12.71 22.07
C GLY A 565 7.15 12.97 20.88
N ASP A 566 6.19 12.09 20.65
CA ASP A 566 5.19 12.27 19.58
C ASP A 566 4.16 13.37 19.92
N ILE A 567 3.72 13.47 21.19
CA ILE A 567 2.85 14.55 21.66
C ILE A 567 3.57 15.90 21.53
N TYR A 568 4.85 15.97 21.87
CA TYR A 568 5.69 17.16 21.69
C TYR A 568 5.69 17.62 20.23
N LYS A 569 5.99 16.72 19.30
CA LYS A 569 5.95 17.01 17.85
C LYS A 569 4.58 17.52 17.41
N PHE A 570 3.51 16.88 17.90
CA PHE A 570 2.14 17.27 17.59
C PHE A 570 1.79 18.68 18.11
N ILE A 571 2.11 18.98 19.38
CA ILE A 571 1.84 20.28 20.00
C ILE A 571 2.66 21.37 19.31
N ARG A 572 3.96 21.11 19.08
CA ARG A 572 4.85 22.02 18.37
C ARG A 572 4.31 22.34 16.99
N HIS A 573 4.00 21.32 16.19
CA HIS A 573 3.40 21.51 14.86
C HIS A 573 2.09 22.29 14.93
N SER A 574 1.24 21.99 15.92
CA SER A 574 -0.05 22.65 16.09
C SER A 574 0.07 24.13 16.45
N LEU A 575 1.07 24.52 17.24
CA LEU A 575 1.14 25.86 17.85
C LEU A 575 2.35 26.71 17.41
N HIS A 576 3.22 26.21 16.53
CA HIS A 576 4.45 26.91 16.12
C HIS A 576 4.22 28.33 15.59
N GLN A 577 3.06 28.59 14.96
CA GLN A 577 2.70 29.90 14.41
C GLN A 577 2.33 30.95 15.47
N TYR A 578 2.15 30.57 16.74
CA TYR A 578 1.74 31.45 17.83
C TYR A 578 2.96 31.99 18.59
N THR A 579 3.69 32.93 17.97
CA THR A 579 4.95 33.50 18.49
C THR A 579 4.82 34.21 19.86
N GLU A 580 3.62 34.63 20.24
CA GLU A 580 3.34 35.20 21.56
C GLU A 580 3.53 34.21 22.72
N LEU A 581 3.41 32.90 22.44
CA LEU A 581 3.71 31.85 23.42
C LEU A 581 5.21 31.81 23.71
N GLU A 582 6.05 31.87 22.67
CA GLU A 582 7.51 31.86 22.80
C GLU A 582 8.03 33.08 23.57
N SER A 583 7.36 34.22 23.43
CA SER A 583 7.70 35.43 24.19
C SER A 583 7.46 35.30 25.69
N SER A 584 6.53 34.43 26.09
CA SER A 584 6.10 34.26 27.48
C SER A 584 6.72 33.02 28.14
N TRP A 585 7.03 31.99 27.34
CA TRP A 585 7.69 30.74 27.73
C TRP A 585 8.80 30.41 26.72
N PRO A 586 9.99 31.02 26.85
CA PRO A 586 11.06 30.89 25.86
C PRO A 586 11.67 29.49 25.82
N ASN A 587 12.33 29.16 24.70
CA ASN A 587 12.93 27.87 24.41
C ASN A 587 11.90 26.73 24.40
N GLU A 588 10.76 26.97 23.76
CA GLU A 588 9.65 26.01 23.61
C GLU A 588 9.17 25.43 24.97
N GLU A 589 9.32 26.18 26.07
CA GLU A 589 8.90 25.72 27.41
C GLU A 589 7.38 25.47 27.47
N TRP A 590 6.59 26.29 26.78
CA TRP A 590 5.13 26.08 26.63
C TRP A 590 4.79 24.68 26.10
N CYS A 591 5.60 24.16 25.17
CA CYS A 591 5.38 22.85 24.57
C CYS A 591 5.64 21.74 25.60
N ARG A 592 6.77 21.82 26.31
CA ARG A 592 7.15 20.87 27.37
C ARG A 592 6.14 20.85 28.51
N LEU A 593 5.61 22.01 28.90
CA LEU A 593 4.56 22.11 29.90
C LEU A 593 3.27 21.41 29.44
N LEU A 594 2.82 21.67 28.21
CA LEU A 594 1.62 21.01 27.67
C LEU A 594 1.80 19.49 27.54
N VAL A 595 3.00 19.00 27.15
CA VAL A 595 3.31 17.56 27.14
C VAL A 595 3.13 16.98 28.54
N ARG A 596 3.72 17.60 29.56
CA ARG A 596 3.62 17.15 30.95
C ARG A 596 2.17 17.13 31.44
N HIS A 597 1.38 18.15 31.13
CA HIS A 597 -0.04 18.21 31.52
C HIS A 597 -0.92 17.21 30.78
N SER A 598 -0.47 16.71 29.61
CA SER A 598 -1.24 15.74 28.84
C SER A 598 -1.30 14.35 29.46
N GLU A 599 -0.39 14.01 30.39
CA GLU A 599 -0.24 12.67 30.98
C GLU A 599 -0.34 11.55 29.92
N HIS A 600 0.43 11.69 28.83
CA HIS A 600 0.49 10.74 27.71
C HIS A 600 -0.80 10.62 26.87
N LEU A 601 -1.77 11.52 27.04
CA LEU A 601 -3.04 11.50 26.30
C LEU A 601 -3.04 12.46 25.11
N PHE A 602 -3.00 11.89 23.90
CA PHE A 602 -3.13 12.66 22.64
C PHE A 602 -4.42 13.48 22.54
N GLN A 603 -5.53 12.95 23.04
CA GLN A 603 -6.79 13.70 23.09
C GLN A 603 -6.67 14.98 23.91
N TRP A 604 -5.97 14.91 25.04
CA TRP A 604 -5.72 16.09 25.88
C TRP A 604 -4.93 17.13 25.09
N ALA A 605 -3.82 16.72 24.46
CA ALA A 605 -2.98 17.61 23.66
C ALA A 605 -3.75 18.25 22.49
N SER A 606 -4.56 17.48 21.78
CA SER A 606 -5.38 17.95 20.66
C SER A 606 -6.45 18.95 21.10
N THR A 607 -7.17 18.65 22.18
CA THR A 607 -8.19 19.55 22.74
C THR A 607 -7.54 20.83 23.29
N ALA A 608 -6.42 20.73 24.01
CA ALA A 608 -5.67 21.89 24.52
C ALA A 608 -5.19 22.80 23.37
N CYS A 609 -4.59 22.22 22.32
CA CYS A 609 -4.19 22.98 21.14
C CYS A 609 -5.38 23.66 20.48
N SER A 610 -6.50 22.95 20.30
CA SER A 610 -7.72 23.52 19.73
C SER A 610 -8.29 24.66 20.57
N PHE A 611 -8.26 24.55 21.90
CA PHE A 611 -8.67 25.61 22.81
C PHE A 611 -7.77 26.85 22.72
N ILE A 612 -6.45 26.67 22.66
CA ILE A 612 -5.49 27.77 22.49
C ILE A 612 -5.71 28.48 21.14
N LYS A 613 -5.97 27.71 20.08
CA LYS A 613 -6.24 28.21 18.71
C LYS A 613 -7.59 28.91 18.56
N GLY A 614 -8.60 28.51 19.33
CA GLY A 614 -10.01 28.83 19.06
C GLY A 614 -10.35 30.32 19.00
N PHE A 615 -11.57 30.65 18.59
CA PHE A 615 -12.07 32.01 18.55
C PHE A 615 -13.20 32.20 19.59
N GLY A 616 -13.40 33.42 20.10
CA GLY A 616 -14.67 33.77 20.76
C GLY A 616 -14.66 34.20 22.23
N ILE A 617 -13.56 34.08 22.98
CA ILE A 617 -13.55 34.48 24.41
C ILE A 617 -12.91 35.86 24.65
N GLY A 618 -12.48 36.56 23.59
CA GLY A 618 -11.67 37.80 23.73
C GLY A 618 -10.31 37.58 24.42
N LEU A 619 -9.92 36.33 24.67
CA LEU A 619 -8.63 35.93 25.23
C LEU A 619 -7.67 35.55 24.12
N ASN A 620 -6.45 36.09 24.19
CA ASN A 620 -5.35 35.72 23.32
C ASN A 620 -4.82 34.30 23.67
N PRO A 621 -4.14 33.62 22.73
CA PRO A 621 -3.53 32.31 22.95
C PRO A 621 -2.71 32.19 24.24
N ARG A 622 -1.91 33.22 24.59
CA ARG A 622 -1.14 33.27 25.84
C ARG A 622 -2.03 33.06 27.07
N LYS A 623 -3.08 33.86 27.25
CA LYS A 623 -3.97 33.76 28.43
C LYS A 623 -4.68 32.42 28.50
N ARG A 624 -5.02 31.82 27.35
CA ARG A 624 -5.64 30.51 27.30
C ARG A 624 -4.70 29.41 27.76
N LEU A 625 -3.43 29.49 27.37
CA LEU A 625 -2.41 28.61 27.91
C LEU A 625 -2.22 28.80 29.42
N GLU A 626 -2.16 30.04 29.93
CA GLU A 626 -2.07 30.31 31.38
C GLU A 626 -3.20 29.63 32.16
N ILE A 627 -4.43 29.66 31.64
CA ILE A 627 -5.58 28.96 32.24
C ILE A 627 -5.36 27.45 32.31
N LEU A 628 -4.88 26.84 31.22
CA LEU A 628 -4.61 25.40 31.19
C LEU A 628 -3.51 25.01 32.19
N LEU A 629 -2.48 25.83 32.33
CA LEU A 629 -1.36 25.58 33.25
C LEU A 629 -1.72 25.79 34.72
N GLN A 630 -2.66 26.70 35.02
CA GLN A 630 -3.17 26.91 36.38
C GLN A 630 -4.14 25.82 36.84
N THR A 631 -4.58 24.95 35.93
CA THR A 631 -5.47 23.85 36.22
C THR A 631 -4.68 22.73 36.90
N ASN A 632 -4.79 22.62 38.23
CA ASN A 632 -4.15 21.56 39.00
C ASN A 632 -4.97 20.26 38.92
N ASN A 633 -4.30 19.12 38.71
CA ASN A 633 -4.97 17.83 38.76
C ASN A 633 -5.49 17.58 40.18
N SER A 634 -6.81 17.67 40.34
CA SER A 634 -7.53 17.30 41.55
C SER A 634 -7.29 15.81 41.84
N ASN A 635 -6.91 15.44 43.08
CA ASN A 635 -6.69 14.03 43.45
C ASN A 635 -7.92 13.17 43.08
N GLY A 636 -7.80 12.32 42.07
CA GLY A 636 -8.81 11.36 41.63
C GLY A 636 -9.65 11.73 40.39
N VAL A 637 -9.41 12.86 39.74
CA VAL A 637 -10.07 13.23 38.46
C VAL A 637 -9.09 13.03 37.29
N SER A 638 -9.58 12.48 36.17
CA SER A 638 -8.76 12.30 34.96
C SER A 638 -8.30 13.67 34.41
N PRO A 639 -7.04 13.82 33.96
CA PRO A 639 -6.54 15.08 33.37
C PRO A 639 -7.39 15.60 32.23
N LEU A 640 -7.98 14.68 31.45
CA LEU A 640 -8.87 15.02 30.34
C LEU A 640 -10.20 15.60 30.83
N ASP A 641 -10.74 15.07 31.94
CA ASP A 641 -11.98 15.57 32.53
C ASP A 641 -11.78 16.97 33.14
N GLU A 642 -10.61 17.21 33.74
CA GLU A 642 -10.24 18.52 34.28
C GLU A 642 -10.00 19.53 33.15
N LEU A 643 -9.39 19.12 32.03
CA LEU A 643 -9.29 19.96 30.83
C LEU A 643 -10.65 20.38 30.31
N TYR A 644 -11.57 19.44 30.11
CA TYR A 644 -12.92 19.75 29.66
C TYR A 644 -13.65 20.67 30.63
N ARG A 645 -13.53 20.43 31.94
CA ARG A 645 -14.11 21.28 32.98
C ARG A 645 -13.59 22.71 32.90
N SER A 646 -12.28 22.87 32.80
CA SER A 646 -11.60 24.17 32.69
C SER A 646 -12.08 24.93 31.45
N ILE A 647 -12.11 24.28 30.28
CA ILE A 647 -12.61 24.88 29.03
C ILE A 647 -14.07 25.31 29.17
N LEU A 648 -14.94 24.42 29.67
CA LEU A 648 -16.37 24.73 29.80
C LEU A 648 -16.66 25.87 30.78
N TRP A 649 -15.90 25.97 31.87
CA TRP A 649 -16.04 27.10 32.80
C TRP A 649 -15.62 28.43 32.21
N GLN A 650 -14.60 28.44 31.35
CA GLN A 650 -14.20 29.65 30.63
C GLN A 650 -15.23 30.05 29.58
N LEU A 651 -15.79 29.09 28.85
CA LEU A 651 -16.81 29.34 27.84
C LEU A 651 -18.15 29.77 28.46
N PHE A 652 -18.51 29.22 29.61
CA PHE A 652 -19.80 29.41 30.26
C PHE A 652 -19.63 29.74 31.76
N ALA A 653 -19.16 30.97 32.04
CA ALA A 653 -18.87 31.41 33.40
C ALA A 653 -20.13 31.73 34.23
N SER A 654 -21.23 32.19 33.61
CA SER A 654 -22.46 32.58 34.32
C SER A 654 -23.48 31.45 34.39
N GLU A 655 -24.30 31.40 35.44
CA GLU A 655 -25.37 30.38 35.54
C GLU A 655 -26.33 30.38 34.35
N SER A 656 -26.62 31.56 33.79
CA SER A 656 -27.49 31.69 32.61
C SER A 656 -26.85 31.10 31.35
N SER A 657 -25.53 31.28 31.17
CA SER A 657 -24.78 30.66 30.06
C SER A 657 -24.67 29.14 30.23
N GLN A 658 -24.46 28.66 31.46
CA GLN A 658 -24.41 27.23 31.78
C GLN A 658 -25.76 26.54 31.59
N ARG A 659 -26.87 27.20 31.95
CA ARG A 659 -28.21 26.69 31.67
C ARG A 659 -28.43 26.55 30.17
N ARG A 660 -28.13 27.60 29.40
CA ARG A 660 -28.27 27.55 27.93
C ARG A 660 -27.45 26.43 27.32
N PHE A 661 -26.21 26.28 27.75
CA PHE A 661 -25.35 25.17 27.34
C PHE A 661 -25.95 23.80 27.68
N ARG A 662 -26.46 23.59 28.90
CA ARG A 662 -27.11 22.33 29.28
C ARG A 662 -28.33 22.04 28.42
N ASP A 663 -29.17 23.03 28.15
CA ASP A 663 -30.37 22.86 27.32
C ASP A 663 -29.99 22.45 25.89
N VAL A 664 -28.99 23.11 25.30
CA VAL A 664 -28.46 22.77 23.96
C VAL A 664 -27.90 21.35 23.94
N MET A 665 -26.99 21.06 24.86
CA MET A 665 -26.31 19.76 24.90
C MET A 665 -27.26 18.62 25.22
N THR A 666 -28.31 18.86 26.01
CA THR A 666 -29.34 17.83 26.30
C THR A 666 -30.02 17.38 25.02
N VAL A 667 -30.36 18.31 24.12
CA VAL A 667 -30.96 17.96 22.83
C VAL A 667 -29.93 17.28 21.94
N VAL A 668 -28.73 17.85 21.80
CA VAL A 668 -27.65 17.26 20.95
C VAL A 668 -27.36 15.81 21.34
N LEU A 669 -27.31 15.51 22.65
CA LEU A 669 -27.04 14.15 23.16
C LEU A 669 -28.24 13.21 23.10
N ALA A 670 -29.46 13.75 23.06
CA ALA A 670 -30.69 12.95 22.95
C ALA A 670 -31.04 12.58 21.50
N LEU A 671 -30.44 13.26 20.52
CA LEU A 671 -30.66 12.96 19.11
C LEU A 671 -30.09 11.59 18.75
N LYS A 672 -30.94 10.77 18.11
CA LYS A 672 -30.53 9.47 17.56
C LYS A 672 -29.53 9.63 16.41
N GLU A 673 -29.73 10.66 15.58
CA GLU A 673 -28.87 11.02 14.45
C GLU A 673 -28.46 12.50 14.63
N PRO A 674 -27.16 12.84 14.58
CA PRO A 674 -26.73 14.22 14.71
C PRO A 674 -27.31 15.08 13.59
N LEU A 675 -27.57 16.34 13.91
CA LEU A 675 -28.18 17.30 13.00
C LEU A 675 -27.22 18.46 12.70
N PRO A 676 -27.24 19.03 11.49
CA PRO A 676 -26.48 20.22 11.16
C PRO A 676 -27.05 21.46 11.88
N LEU A 677 -26.23 22.52 11.99
CA LEU A 677 -26.57 23.72 12.76
C LEU A 677 -27.92 24.37 12.36
N PRO A 678 -28.29 24.49 11.07
CA PRO A 678 -29.58 25.03 10.67
C PRO A 678 -30.77 24.18 11.13
N SER A 679 -30.64 22.86 11.08
CA SER A 679 -31.68 21.92 11.53
C SER A 679 -31.84 21.97 13.04
N LEU A 680 -30.74 22.02 13.80
CA LEU A 680 -30.78 22.26 15.24
C LEU A 680 -31.43 23.61 15.56
N SER A 681 -31.06 24.68 14.85
CA SER A 681 -31.62 26.02 15.07
C SER A 681 -33.13 26.03 14.87
N THR A 682 -33.61 25.28 13.88
CA THR A 682 -35.04 25.08 13.59
C THR A 682 -35.73 24.29 14.71
N LEU A 683 -35.09 23.23 15.23
CA LEU A 683 -35.61 22.42 16.34
C LEU A 683 -35.75 23.23 17.64
N PHE A 684 -34.83 24.15 17.91
CA PHE A 684 -34.91 25.07 19.04
C PHE A 684 -35.93 26.21 18.84
N GLY A 685 -36.48 26.38 17.63
CA GLY A 685 -37.62 27.27 17.36
C GLY A 685 -37.41 28.73 17.76
N GLY A 686 -36.15 29.20 17.83
CA GLY A 686 -35.80 30.54 18.32
C GLY A 686 -35.93 30.75 19.83
N TYR A 687 -36.27 29.72 20.62
CA TYR A 687 -36.33 29.78 22.08
C TYR A 687 -34.96 30.04 22.71
N LEU A 688 -33.90 29.58 22.03
CA LEU A 688 -32.52 29.72 22.46
C LEU A 688 -31.64 29.89 21.23
N ASP A 689 -30.85 30.95 21.19
CA ASP A 689 -29.89 31.15 20.09
C ASP A 689 -28.70 30.20 20.28
N ILE A 690 -28.77 29.06 19.60
CA ILE A 690 -27.73 28.04 19.66
C ILE A 690 -26.44 28.48 18.97
N ARG A 691 -26.47 29.55 18.16
CA ARG A 691 -25.29 30.11 17.50
C ARG A 691 -24.35 30.81 18.49
N ASP A 692 -24.82 31.10 19.69
CA ASP A 692 -23.97 31.58 20.80
C ASP A 692 -23.27 30.43 21.56
N VAL A 693 -23.75 29.19 21.40
CA VAL A 693 -23.30 28.04 22.22
C VAL A 693 -22.47 27.07 21.40
N ILE A 694 -22.94 26.68 20.21
CA ILE A 694 -22.29 25.64 19.41
C ILE A 694 -20.93 26.09 18.84
N PRO A 695 -20.79 27.27 18.21
CA PRO A 695 -19.52 27.70 17.63
C PRO A 695 -18.36 27.77 18.62
N VAL A 696 -18.63 28.17 19.87
CA VAL A 696 -17.60 28.27 20.91
C VAL A 696 -17.14 26.90 21.42
N LEU A 697 -17.90 25.83 21.14
CA LEU A 697 -17.57 24.44 21.47
C LEU A 697 -16.76 23.73 20.38
N ALA A 698 -16.21 24.42 19.39
CA ALA A 698 -15.41 23.82 18.31
C ALA A 698 -14.18 23.01 18.78
N SER A 699 -13.72 23.22 20.02
CA SER A 699 -12.65 22.40 20.62
C SER A 699 -13.14 21.08 21.23
N LEU A 700 -14.47 20.92 21.40
CA LEU A 700 -15.15 19.84 22.11
C LEU A 700 -16.18 19.08 21.25
N LEU A 701 -16.54 19.60 20.08
CA LEU A 701 -17.49 19.01 19.14
C LEU A 701 -16.91 19.02 17.71
N ASP A 702 -17.24 18.00 16.92
CA ASP A 702 -16.97 17.94 15.48
C ASP A 702 -18.13 18.55 14.68
N GLY A 703 -17.86 18.97 13.44
CA GLY A 703 -18.86 19.54 12.54
C GLY A 703 -19.30 20.97 12.89
N VAL A 704 -18.76 21.58 13.94
CA VAL A 704 -19.13 22.94 14.38
C VAL A 704 -18.78 24.03 13.37
N LEU A 705 -17.68 23.85 12.63
CA LEU A 705 -17.15 24.86 11.71
C LEU A 705 -17.79 24.82 10.31
N ASP A 706 -18.59 23.80 10.02
CA ASP A 706 -19.29 23.62 8.74
C ASP A 706 -20.79 23.53 9.02
N GLU A 707 -21.54 24.57 8.64
CA GLU A 707 -22.98 24.63 8.92
C GLU A 707 -23.78 23.49 8.29
N GLN A 708 -23.25 22.82 7.26
CA GLN A 708 -23.91 21.70 6.59
C GLN A 708 -23.51 20.35 7.18
N ARG A 709 -22.46 20.29 7.99
CA ARG A 709 -22.01 19.06 8.62
C ARG A 709 -22.80 18.83 9.91
N PRO A 710 -23.27 17.60 10.17
CA PRO A 710 -23.91 17.28 11.43
C PRO A 710 -22.99 17.57 12.62
N ILE A 711 -23.52 18.26 13.63
CA ILE A 711 -22.77 18.56 14.86
C ILE A 711 -22.75 17.31 15.71
N ASP A 712 -21.56 16.74 15.86
CA ASP A 712 -21.35 15.53 16.63
C ASP A 712 -20.40 15.79 17.79
N HIS A 713 -20.53 14.99 18.84
CA HIS A 713 -19.62 15.05 19.98
C HIS A 713 -18.38 14.22 19.66
N PHE A 714 -17.19 14.67 20.11
CA PHE A 714 -16.02 13.77 20.08
C PHE A 714 -16.37 12.54 20.92
N THR A 715 -16.51 11.37 20.29
CA THR A 715 -16.94 10.12 20.94
C THR A 715 -15.80 9.43 21.68
N PRO A 716 -15.65 9.70 22.98
CA PRO A 716 -15.51 8.61 23.93
C PRO A 716 -16.81 8.26 24.67
N ARG A 717 -17.10 6.96 24.90
CA ARG A 717 -18.03 6.50 25.96
C ARG A 717 -17.79 7.17 27.32
N SER A 718 -16.55 7.56 27.63
CA SER A 718 -16.23 8.33 28.84
C SER A 718 -16.79 9.76 28.80
N VAL A 719 -16.89 10.35 27.62
CA VAL A 719 -17.42 11.69 27.39
C VAL A 719 -18.95 11.68 27.36
N THR A 720 -19.63 10.66 26.83
CA THR A 720 -21.10 10.53 27.02
C THR A 720 -21.47 10.36 28.50
N PHE A 721 -20.67 9.60 29.27
CA PHE A 721 -20.81 9.46 30.72
C PHE A 721 -20.50 10.77 31.48
N TYR A 722 -19.54 11.55 30.98
CA TYR A 722 -19.18 12.86 31.53
C TYR A 722 -20.20 13.94 31.18
N TRP A 723 -20.68 14.01 29.95
CA TRP A 723 -21.75 14.92 29.51
C TRP A 723 -23.05 14.66 30.26
N THR A 724 -23.44 13.38 30.42
CA THR A 724 -24.59 13.03 31.26
C THR A 724 -24.35 13.39 32.73
N ARG A 725 -23.13 13.25 33.27
CA ARG A 725 -22.77 13.74 34.62
C ARG A 725 -22.70 15.27 34.74
N LEU A 726 -22.26 16.00 33.72
CA LEU A 726 -22.22 17.46 33.65
C LEU A 726 -23.63 18.04 33.60
N VAL A 727 -24.51 17.41 32.82
CA VAL A 727 -25.94 17.74 32.77
C VAL A 727 -26.63 17.32 34.09
N ALA A 728 -26.16 16.27 34.78
CA ALA A 728 -26.73 15.76 36.03
C ALA A 728 -26.02 16.20 37.33
N TRP A 729 -25.08 17.16 37.30
CA TRP A 729 -24.26 17.51 38.47
C TRP A 729 -25.09 18.19 39.58
N PRO A 730 -25.12 17.69 40.84
CA PRO A 730 -26.10 18.11 41.85
C PRO A 730 -25.76 19.35 42.69
N SER A 731 -24.59 19.98 42.53
CA SER A 731 -24.25 21.19 43.31
C SER A 731 -24.72 22.52 42.69
N MET A 732 -25.67 22.47 41.75
CA MET A 732 -26.44 23.63 41.27
C MET A 732 -27.93 23.35 41.48
N SER A 733 -28.45 23.78 42.62
CA SER A 733 -29.83 23.55 43.04
C SER A 733 -30.80 24.41 42.22
N VAL A 734 -31.60 23.82 41.32
CA VAL A 734 -33.00 24.27 41.07
C VAL A 734 -33.87 23.03 40.79
N PRO A 735 -35.04 22.89 41.45
CA PRO A 735 -35.83 21.67 41.44
C PRO A 735 -36.73 21.53 40.21
N TYR A 736 -37.17 20.29 39.99
CA TYR A 736 -38.22 19.81 39.06
C TYR A 736 -37.78 19.38 37.66
N LEU A 737 -37.46 18.09 37.56
CA LEU A 737 -38.00 17.20 36.53
C LEU A 737 -38.01 15.77 37.08
N LYS A 738 -39.06 15.43 37.84
CA LYS A 738 -39.43 14.04 38.12
C LYS A 738 -40.07 13.49 36.85
N ILE A 739 -39.29 12.78 36.04
CA ILE A 739 -39.86 11.87 35.04
C ILE A 739 -40.29 10.63 35.82
N HIS A 740 -41.58 10.57 36.16
CA HIS A 740 -42.20 9.35 36.67
C HIS A 740 -42.24 8.31 35.54
N SER A 741 -41.45 7.25 35.68
CA SER A 741 -41.59 6.02 34.93
C SER A 741 -42.86 5.28 35.35
N SER A 742 -44.02 5.64 34.79
CA SER A 742 -45.22 4.80 34.77
C SER A 742 -46.35 5.54 34.06
N SER A 743 -46.55 5.24 32.78
CA SER A 743 -47.87 5.05 32.16
C SER A 743 -47.69 4.80 30.67
N ALA A 744 -47.96 3.55 30.28
CA ALA A 744 -48.25 3.21 28.90
C ALA A 744 -49.47 4.03 28.46
N VAL A 745 -49.33 4.85 27.41
CA VAL A 745 -50.46 5.44 26.71
C VAL A 745 -50.39 4.99 25.25
N ARG A 746 -51.26 4.03 24.94
CA ARG A 746 -51.70 3.71 23.59
C ARG A 746 -52.35 4.95 22.99
N TYR A 747 -51.92 5.36 21.80
CA TYR A 747 -52.80 6.08 20.87
C TYR A 747 -52.83 5.34 19.55
N SER A 748 -53.92 4.59 19.37
CA SER A 748 -54.41 4.04 18.12
C SER A 748 -55.29 5.05 17.40
N HIS A 749 -55.22 5.07 16.07
CA HIS A 749 -56.23 5.52 15.11
C HIS A 749 -56.95 6.86 15.35
N ALA A 750 -56.56 7.88 14.60
CA ALA A 750 -57.46 8.78 13.86
C ALA A 750 -56.66 9.80 13.04
N ALA A 751 -56.46 9.56 11.75
CA ALA A 751 -56.21 10.57 10.72
C ALA A 751 -56.30 9.93 9.32
N GLU A 752 -57.49 9.46 8.96
CA GLU A 752 -57.89 9.38 7.54
C GLU A 752 -58.36 10.77 7.09
N HIS A 753 -58.07 11.08 5.81
CA HIS A 753 -58.51 12.22 4.99
C HIS A 753 -57.56 13.42 4.78
N ALA A 754 -56.69 13.23 3.75
CA ALA A 754 -56.49 14.10 2.57
C ALA A 754 -55.61 15.37 2.71
N PRO A 755 -55.14 15.97 1.58
CA PRO A 755 -54.01 15.49 0.77
C PRO A 755 -52.91 16.58 0.62
N VAL A 756 -51.64 16.20 0.56
CA VAL A 756 -50.56 17.13 0.20
C VAL A 756 -50.22 16.97 -1.27
N GLN A 757 -50.52 18.03 -2.02
CA GLN A 757 -50.14 18.26 -3.40
C GLN A 757 -48.62 18.35 -3.54
N HIS A 758 -48.13 17.88 -4.69
CA HIS A 758 -46.79 18.06 -5.23
C HIS A 758 -46.21 19.46 -5.01
N LEU A 759 -44.97 19.51 -4.51
CA LEU A 759 -43.85 20.27 -5.06
C LEU A 759 -42.52 19.69 -4.56
#